data_AF-A0AA37QDC9-F1
#
_entry.id   AF-A0AA37QDC9-F1
#
_cell.length_a   1.000
_cell.length_b   1.000
_cell.length_c   1.000
_cell.angle_alpha   90.00
_cell.angle_beta   90.00
_cell.angle_gamma   90.00
#
_symmetry.space_group_name_H-M   'P 1'
#
loop_
_entity.id
_entity.type
_entity.pdbx_description
1 polymer ?
#
loop_
_entity_poly.entity_id
_entity_poly.type
_entity_poly.pdbx_seq_one_letter_code
_entity_poly.pdbx_strand_id
1 'polypeptide(L)'
;MTRGRVSDTHPTGSDRPPRTPAATRGAASGPAVPVGVIAGSQLALLGQGGRLSAPRPAAPSAPATLPRRPALPTRTDSFDALFVPADALVSPVPVAFHLLELVRPLLYPDPTAVRSEYTVRYPNGLGINVELHGNTKLGLLALFDLDVYFATRVIAADRGRGRDEVLSGVSLREIGRVLGVPASQQNGEFLRDVMASLDRLSGFRLATDFDFAQVQRAVEASAGRARPFLPEALPRRVRPKRHWHFLLQVGLDEAVDANSDGTRDVVGGIRFDPVWLDSVAGGATAWVDFALYRALSDRYAKLLYQTALVRILRHPMWSAHEPWEVSINDLLRAWGVADVRTRTRRFVADKLPMLQEKGVFGAWREVPGRGDGHRVVLEPGERLLAARTYTGVRAEERPELARLVWALQHGPWRFSLAEARYWAEANPRVALRVLQRAVYLCDVGWEPKSSWSGWVKDALKEGYEFEFDARYAAWLDARLRGYPLPAFVDPRRLTRGDAEQLGLTGRPAAAPPSPAAFQPVSDAGSDAGSEAVSDDALAPTEEPEVFEPTLWGRVRARLAAELDPRVYRTWLQALRCGDDVDAERGDLQLEAPDGFSAEWIGKKFADRIAVLAAELGGAPVRVVVGSPAGGPVIRRAAGGEEGPG
;
A
#
# COMPACT_ATOMS: atom_id res chain seq x y z
N MET A 1 -25.03 68.08 -10.36
CA MET A 1 -25.08 68.51 -8.94
C MET A 1 -23.94 67.85 -8.18
N THR A 2 -23.21 68.64 -7.41
CA THR A 2 -22.29 68.29 -6.29
C THR A 2 -21.67 66.88 -6.24
N ARG A 3 -20.39 66.77 -6.62
CA ARG A 3 -19.47 65.72 -6.14
C ARG A 3 -18.87 66.15 -4.80
N GLY A 4 -19.02 65.34 -3.75
CA GLY A 4 -18.27 65.49 -2.50
C GLY A 4 -16.92 64.77 -2.59
N ARG A 5 -15.82 65.49 -2.33
CA ARG A 5 -14.46 64.94 -2.29
C ARG A 5 -13.93 65.18 -0.89
N VAL A 6 -13.72 64.12 -0.11
CA VAL A 6 -13.10 64.18 1.22
C VAL A 6 -11.65 63.70 1.07
N SER A 7 -10.73 64.43 1.68
CA SER A 7 -9.29 64.19 1.61
C SER A 7 -8.82 63.49 2.87
N ASP A 8 -8.25 62.29 2.75
CA ASP A 8 -7.56 61.65 3.86
C ASP A 8 -6.15 62.23 4.01
N THR A 9 -5.78 62.57 5.25
CA THR A 9 -4.47 63.08 5.63
C THR A 9 -3.66 62.00 6.35
N HIS A 10 -2.49 61.66 5.82
CA HIS A 10 -1.52 60.80 6.51
C HIS A 10 -0.82 61.53 7.65
N PRO A 11 -0.74 60.95 8.86
CA PRO A 11 0.28 61.32 9.85
C PRO A 11 1.55 60.48 9.64
N THR A 12 2.68 61.15 9.46
CA THR A 12 4.02 60.56 9.53
C THR A 12 4.44 60.39 10.99
N GLY A 13 5.08 59.26 11.35
CA GLY A 13 5.30 58.88 12.75
C GLY A 13 6.58 58.08 13.04
N SER A 14 7.70 58.81 13.17
CA SER A 14 8.92 58.49 13.94
C SER A 14 9.62 57.12 13.78
N ASP A 15 10.84 57.17 13.27
CA ASP A 15 11.88 56.14 13.45
C ASP A 15 12.19 55.84 14.93
N ARG A 16 12.49 54.57 15.22
CA ARG A 16 13.10 54.16 16.49
C ARG A 16 14.01 52.94 16.25
N PRO A 17 15.33 53.03 16.45
CA PRO A 17 16.24 51.89 16.22
C PRO A 17 16.15 50.85 17.36
N PRO A 18 16.28 49.55 17.07
CA PRO A 18 16.24 48.50 18.08
C PRO A 18 17.54 48.46 18.91
N ARG A 19 17.39 48.36 20.23
CA ARG A 19 18.51 48.09 21.16
C ARG A 19 18.83 46.60 21.18
N THR A 20 20.09 46.26 20.95
CA THR A 20 20.65 44.92 21.19
C THR A 20 20.86 44.68 22.70
N PRO A 21 20.45 43.55 23.28
CA PRO A 21 20.94 43.10 24.57
C PRO A 21 22.22 42.28 24.42
N ALA A 22 23.26 42.66 25.15
CA ALA A 22 24.53 41.93 25.18
C ALA A 22 24.43 40.66 26.04
N ALA A 23 25.29 39.68 25.75
CA ALA A 23 25.34 38.41 26.46
C ALA A 23 25.88 38.56 27.90
N THR A 24 25.33 37.79 28.84
CA THR A 24 25.92 37.61 30.17
C THR A 24 26.16 36.12 30.42
N ARG A 25 27.42 35.70 30.42
CA ARG A 25 27.81 34.38 30.93
C ARG A 25 27.83 34.43 32.45
N GLY A 26 26.96 33.66 33.10
CA GLY A 26 27.00 33.42 34.55
C GLY A 26 27.29 31.95 34.83
N ALA A 27 28.52 31.63 35.21
CA ALA A 27 28.85 30.33 35.78
C ALA A 27 28.66 30.42 37.30
N ALA A 28 27.87 29.50 37.88
CA ALA A 28 27.74 29.35 39.33
C ALA A 28 27.54 27.88 39.69
N SER A 29 28.50 27.33 40.44
CA SER A 29 28.43 25.99 40.99
C SER A 29 27.37 25.91 42.12
N GLY A 30 26.65 24.79 42.20
CA GLY A 30 25.72 24.47 43.30
C GLY A 30 25.99 23.04 43.83
N PRO A 31 25.75 22.74 45.13
CA PRO A 31 26.46 21.65 45.80
C PRO A 31 25.67 20.35 46.03
N ALA A 32 26.45 19.31 46.36
CA ALA A 32 26.18 18.05 47.06
C ALA A 32 24.73 17.64 47.40
N VAL A 33 24.39 16.40 46.99
CA VAL A 33 23.21 15.63 47.43
C VAL A 33 23.55 14.82 48.69
N PRO A 34 22.71 14.82 49.75
CA PRO A 34 22.81 13.87 50.84
C PRO A 34 22.10 12.55 50.50
N VAL A 35 22.76 11.42 50.78
CA VAL A 35 22.20 10.07 50.62
C VAL A 35 21.29 9.75 51.81
N GLY A 36 20.00 9.54 51.57
CA GLY A 36 19.03 9.11 52.58
C GLY A 36 18.89 7.59 52.62
N VAL A 37 19.34 6.97 53.72
CA VAL A 37 19.10 5.56 54.04
C VAL A 37 17.75 5.41 54.75
N ILE A 38 16.88 4.51 54.29
CA ILE A 38 15.74 4.01 55.08
C ILE A 38 15.72 2.48 55.02
N ALA A 39 15.65 1.85 56.20
CA ALA A 39 15.65 0.41 56.38
C ALA A 39 14.21 -0.17 56.39
N GLY A 40 14.10 -1.49 56.37
CA GLY A 40 12.82 -2.19 56.19
C GLY A 40 12.02 -2.45 57.47
N SER A 41 10.79 -2.94 57.26
CA SER A 41 9.90 -3.59 58.24
C SER A 41 9.19 -4.72 57.50
N GLN A 42 9.58 -5.98 57.68
CA GLN A 42 8.92 -6.97 58.55
C GLN A 42 7.38 -6.86 58.61
N LEU A 43 6.64 -7.83 58.07
CA LEU A 43 6.31 -9.17 58.61
C LEU A 43 5.24 -9.14 59.72
N ALA A 44 4.03 -9.58 59.37
CA ALA A 44 2.99 -9.93 60.33
C ALA A 44 2.30 -11.23 59.88
N LEU A 45 2.53 -12.33 60.60
CA LEU A 45 1.69 -13.52 60.51
C LEU A 45 0.38 -13.26 61.25
N LEU A 46 -0.73 -13.79 60.71
CA LEU A 46 -1.82 -14.33 61.53
C LEU A 46 -2.42 -15.53 60.81
N GLY A 47 -2.48 -16.67 61.50
CA GLY A 47 -3.12 -17.89 61.00
C GLY A 47 -4.49 -18.11 61.63
N GLN A 48 -5.37 -18.81 60.93
CA GLN A 48 -6.53 -19.49 61.51
C GLN A 48 -6.63 -20.90 60.94
N GLY A 49 -6.76 -21.89 61.82
CA GLY A 49 -6.97 -23.28 61.44
C GLY A 49 -8.46 -23.61 61.30
N GLY A 50 -8.78 -24.57 60.43
CA GLY A 50 -10.18 -24.97 60.21
C GLY A 50 -10.35 -26.26 59.42
N ARG A 51 -10.53 -27.37 60.15
CA ARG A 51 -11.18 -28.64 59.75
C ARG A 51 -10.59 -29.41 58.55
N LEU A 52 -9.98 -30.56 58.88
CA LEU A 52 -9.64 -31.62 57.93
C LEU A 52 -10.91 -32.33 57.44
N SER A 53 -11.32 -32.08 56.20
CA SER A 53 -12.26 -32.94 55.46
C SER A 53 -11.50 -34.04 54.73
N ALA A 54 -12.05 -35.25 54.69
CA ALA A 54 -11.45 -36.38 53.99
C ALA A 54 -11.27 -36.08 52.47
N PRO A 55 -10.20 -36.60 51.84
CA PRO A 55 -9.88 -36.26 50.45
C PRO A 55 -10.94 -36.81 49.48
N ARG A 56 -11.68 -35.89 48.85
CA ARG A 56 -12.52 -36.18 47.69
C ARG A 56 -11.61 -36.68 46.55
N PRO A 57 -11.92 -37.78 45.86
CA PRO A 57 -11.09 -38.27 44.76
C PRO A 57 -10.93 -37.15 43.72
N ALA A 58 -9.67 -36.87 43.35
CA ALA A 58 -9.35 -35.79 42.44
C ALA A 58 -10.05 -36.04 41.10
N ALA A 59 -10.86 -35.08 40.65
CA ALA A 59 -11.30 -35.05 39.27
C ALA A 59 -10.07 -35.06 38.36
N PRO A 60 -10.08 -35.78 37.22
CA PRO A 60 -8.94 -35.81 36.31
C PRO A 60 -8.59 -34.37 35.96
N SER A 61 -7.36 -33.96 36.33
CA SER A 61 -6.90 -32.60 36.12
C SER A 61 -7.00 -32.29 34.64
N ALA A 62 -7.83 -31.30 34.28
CA ALA A 62 -7.93 -30.86 32.90
C ALA A 62 -6.50 -30.60 32.38
N PRO A 63 -6.12 -31.18 31.21
CA PRO A 63 -4.75 -31.14 30.75
C PRO A 63 -4.30 -29.69 30.72
N ALA A 64 -3.21 -29.38 31.44
CA ALA A 64 -2.78 -28.02 31.67
C ALA A 64 -2.59 -27.31 30.34
N THR A 65 -3.53 -26.41 30.00
CA THR A 65 -3.54 -25.72 28.71
C THR A 65 -2.28 -24.88 28.65
N LEU A 66 -1.28 -25.36 27.89
CA LEU A 66 -0.03 -24.63 27.72
C LEU A 66 -0.36 -23.20 27.30
N PRO A 67 0.25 -22.18 27.95
CA PRO A 67 -0.09 -20.80 27.67
C PRO A 67 0.11 -20.53 26.19
N ARG A 68 -0.98 -20.22 25.49
CA ARG A 68 -0.95 -19.89 24.06
C ARG A 68 0.04 -18.74 23.88
N ARG A 69 1.14 -19.00 23.16
CA ARG A 69 2.07 -17.95 22.75
C ARG A 69 1.24 -16.88 22.03
N PRO A 70 1.35 -15.59 22.39
CA PRO A 70 0.61 -14.55 21.70
C PRO A 70 0.95 -14.61 20.22
N ALA A 71 -0.07 -14.62 19.36
CA ALA A 71 0.12 -14.63 17.93
C ALA A 71 0.93 -13.39 17.54
N LEU A 72 1.87 -13.56 16.60
CA LEU A 72 2.62 -12.42 16.09
C LEU A 72 1.64 -11.50 15.33
N PRO A 73 1.77 -10.17 15.46
CA PRO A 73 0.93 -9.24 14.71
C PRO A 73 1.19 -9.42 13.20
N THR A 74 0.19 -9.88 12.45
CA THR A 74 0.29 -10.23 11.03
C THR A 74 -0.46 -9.21 10.20
N ARG A 75 0.17 -8.69 9.15
CA ARG A 75 -0.45 -7.68 8.28
C ARG A 75 -1.59 -8.27 7.47
N THR A 76 -2.64 -7.51 7.20
CA THR A 76 -3.79 -7.95 6.36
C THR A 76 -3.46 -8.18 4.89
N ASP A 77 -2.29 -7.73 4.41
CA ASP A 77 -1.74 -7.92 3.05
C ASP A 77 -0.71 -9.07 2.97
N SER A 78 -0.91 -10.14 3.74
CA SER A 78 -0.16 -11.39 3.62
C SER A 78 -1.11 -12.58 3.52
N PHE A 79 -0.72 -13.64 2.81
CA PHE A 79 -1.44 -14.92 2.88
C PHE A 79 -1.41 -15.52 4.28
N ASP A 80 -0.41 -15.18 5.11
CA ASP A 80 -0.37 -15.58 6.52
C ASP A 80 -1.52 -14.97 7.34
N ALA A 81 -2.07 -13.84 6.88
CA ALA A 81 -3.26 -13.23 7.47
C ALA A 81 -4.47 -14.18 7.46
N LEU A 82 -4.53 -15.13 6.53
CA LEU A 82 -5.61 -16.13 6.46
C LEU A 82 -5.54 -17.15 7.60
N PHE A 83 -4.38 -17.35 8.22
CA PHE A 83 -4.15 -18.42 9.20
C PHE A 83 -4.10 -17.94 10.65
N VAL A 84 -4.05 -16.63 10.88
CA VAL A 84 -4.10 -16.03 12.21
C VAL A 84 -5.53 -15.64 12.64
N PRO A 85 -5.82 -15.57 13.95
CA PRO A 85 -7.08 -15.05 14.44
C PRO A 85 -7.19 -13.53 14.18
N ALA A 86 -8.41 -13.00 14.25
CA ALA A 86 -8.73 -11.64 13.86
C ALA A 86 -8.03 -10.56 14.71
N ASP A 87 -7.85 -10.84 16.00
CA ASP A 87 -7.17 -10.00 16.99
C ASP A 87 -5.64 -9.93 16.78
N ALA A 88 -5.07 -10.83 15.98
CA ALA A 88 -3.67 -10.78 15.55
C ALA A 88 -3.47 -10.00 14.24
N LEU A 89 -4.54 -9.55 13.57
CA LEU A 89 -4.44 -8.81 12.33
C LEU A 89 -4.08 -7.35 12.59
N VAL A 90 -3.01 -6.89 11.95
CA VAL A 90 -2.64 -5.47 11.87
C VAL A 90 -3.02 -4.96 10.49
N SER A 91 -3.97 -4.03 10.42
CA SER A 91 -4.20 -3.30 9.18
C SER A 91 -3.34 -2.02 9.17
N PRO A 92 -2.75 -1.62 8.03
CA PRO A 92 -2.21 -0.27 7.89
C PRO A 92 -3.31 0.76 8.12
N VAL A 93 -2.94 1.98 8.50
CA VAL A 93 -3.89 3.03 8.84
C VAL A 93 -4.49 3.61 7.56
N PRO A 94 -5.82 3.55 7.37
CA PRO A 94 -6.45 4.07 6.17
C PRO A 94 -6.65 5.58 6.30
N VAL A 95 -5.95 6.32 5.43
CA VAL A 95 -5.93 7.79 5.35
C VAL A 95 -6.47 8.22 3.99
N ALA A 96 -7.14 9.37 3.90
CA ALA A 96 -7.57 9.90 2.61
C ALA A 96 -6.34 10.20 1.72
N PHE A 97 -6.29 9.62 0.53
CA PHE A 97 -5.25 9.89 -0.47
C PHE A 97 -5.15 11.40 -0.75
N HIS A 98 -6.30 12.04 -0.95
CA HIS A 98 -6.41 13.48 -1.19
C HIS A 98 -5.88 14.30 -0.01
N LEU A 99 -6.00 13.84 1.24
CA LEU A 99 -5.41 14.53 2.39
C LEU A 99 -3.87 14.52 2.30
N LEU A 100 -3.27 13.37 2.00
CA LEU A 100 -1.80 13.26 1.84
C LEU A 100 -1.26 13.97 0.61
N GLU A 101 -2.07 14.20 -0.42
CA GLU A 101 -1.68 14.98 -1.60
C GLU A 101 -1.85 16.49 -1.39
N LEU A 102 -3.01 16.93 -0.87
CA LEU A 102 -3.38 18.34 -0.73
C LEU A 102 -2.83 19.02 0.54
N VAL A 103 -2.23 18.27 1.49
CA VAL A 103 -1.54 18.83 2.67
C VAL A 103 -0.01 18.71 2.56
N ARG A 104 0.52 17.94 1.61
CA ARG A 104 1.97 17.68 1.46
C ARG A 104 2.89 18.91 1.50
N PRO A 105 2.60 20.03 0.82
CA PRO A 105 3.54 21.16 0.78
C PRO A 105 3.67 21.92 2.10
N LEU A 106 2.88 21.57 3.13
CA LEU A 106 2.92 22.18 4.46
C LEU A 106 3.90 21.54 5.43
N LEU A 107 4.76 20.61 5.00
CA LEU A 107 5.69 19.97 5.93
C LEU A 107 7.01 20.77 6.08
N TYR A 108 7.00 22.01 5.60
CA TYR A 108 8.02 23.03 5.81
C TYR A 108 7.46 24.47 5.87
N PRO A 109 6.42 24.77 6.68
CA PRO A 109 5.97 26.14 6.82
C PRO A 109 6.92 26.88 7.77
N ASP A 110 7.01 28.20 7.60
CA ASP A 110 7.24 29.04 8.78
C ASP A 110 6.10 28.72 9.77
N PRO A 111 6.38 28.25 11.00
CA PRO A 111 5.33 27.87 11.94
C PRO A 111 4.45 29.07 12.36
N THR A 112 4.83 30.30 12.04
CA THR A 112 4.00 31.50 12.20
C THR A 112 3.07 31.77 11.00
N ALA A 113 3.29 31.12 9.85
CA ALA A 113 2.43 31.27 8.69
C ALA A 113 1.04 30.69 8.98
N VAL A 114 0.02 31.55 8.87
CA VAL A 114 -1.40 31.17 9.08
C VAL A 114 -2.13 30.84 7.78
N ARG A 115 -1.53 31.10 6.61
CA ARG A 115 -2.12 30.79 5.30
C ARG A 115 -1.06 30.36 4.28
N SER A 116 -1.41 29.44 3.40
CA SER A 116 -0.64 29.10 2.19
C SER A 116 -1.59 28.83 1.02
N GLU A 117 -1.17 29.08 -0.22
CA GLU A 117 -1.96 28.87 -1.44
C GLU A 117 -1.08 28.34 -2.57
N TYR A 118 -1.53 27.29 -3.25
CA TYR A 118 -0.78 26.65 -4.35
C TYR A 118 -1.72 25.83 -5.26
N THR A 119 -1.21 25.36 -6.41
CA THR A 119 -1.98 24.53 -7.36
C THR A 119 -1.34 23.15 -7.53
N VAL A 120 -2.08 22.07 -7.26
CA VAL A 120 -1.70 20.70 -7.64
C VAL A 120 -2.05 20.48 -9.12
N ARG A 121 -1.07 20.08 -9.94
CA ARG A 121 -1.28 19.76 -11.35
C ARG A 121 -1.18 18.26 -11.62
N TYR A 122 -2.09 17.75 -12.44
CA TYR A 122 -2.19 16.35 -12.86
C TYR A 122 -1.78 16.15 -14.32
N PRO A 123 -1.35 14.94 -14.74
CA PRO A 123 -0.88 14.70 -16.11
C PRO A 123 -1.95 14.93 -17.17
N ASN A 124 -3.23 14.75 -16.82
CA ASN A 124 -4.39 15.01 -17.67
C ASN A 124 -4.70 16.51 -17.89
N GLY A 125 -3.87 17.41 -17.33
CA GLY A 125 -3.99 18.86 -17.41
C GLY A 125 -4.84 19.51 -16.32
N LEU A 126 -5.49 18.72 -15.44
CA LEU A 126 -6.27 19.24 -14.32
C LEU A 126 -5.35 20.01 -13.35
N GLY A 127 -5.76 21.22 -12.98
CA GLY A 127 -5.21 21.97 -11.86
C GLY A 127 -6.25 22.04 -10.76
N ILE A 128 -5.87 21.66 -9.53
CA ILE A 128 -6.65 21.85 -8.32
C ILE A 128 -5.97 22.97 -7.52
N ASN A 129 -6.71 24.05 -7.23
CA ASN A 129 -6.23 25.10 -6.35
C ASN A 129 -6.50 24.73 -4.91
N VAL A 130 -5.52 24.95 -4.05
CA VAL A 130 -5.55 24.59 -2.63
C VAL A 130 -5.11 25.80 -1.82
N GLU A 131 -6.02 26.31 -1.01
CA GLU A 131 -5.72 27.26 0.06
C GLU A 131 -5.77 26.53 1.39
N LEU A 132 -4.85 26.89 2.27
CA LEU A 132 -4.61 26.22 3.53
C LEU A 132 -4.63 27.29 4.60
N HIS A 133 -5.42 27.09 5.64
CA HIS A 133 -5.62 28.04 6.71
C HIS A 133 -5.29 27.35 8.03
N GLY A 134 -4.23 27.84 8.68
CA GLY A 134 -3.78 27.35 9.97
C GLY A 134 -4.64 27.84 11.13
N ASN A 135 -4.30 27.37 12.33
CA ASN A 135 -4.79 27.96 13.57
C ASN A 135 -4.25 29.40 13.70
N THR A 136 -5.10 30.37 14.05
CA THR A 136 -4.71 31.79 14.09
C THR A 136 -3.64 32.13 15.12
N LYS A 137 -3.41 31.27 16.12
CA LYS A 137 -2.37 31.42 17.15
C LYS A 137 -1.17 30.50 16.91
N LEU A 138 -1.40 29.30 16.38
CA LEU A 138 -0.40 28.23 16.30
C LEU A 138 0.11 27.95 14.87
N GLY A 139 -0.42 28.64 13.86
CA GLY A 139 -0.01 28.52 12.47
C GLY A 139 -0.55 27.28 11.74
N LEU A 140 0.05 27.02 10.58
CA LEU A 140 -0.19 25.83 9.75
C LEU A 140 0.35 24.55 10.42
N LEU A 141 -0.03 23.39 9.87
CA LEU A 141 0.37 22.09 10.41
C LEU A 141 1.88 21.85 10.33
N ALA A 142 2.44 21.27 11.39
CA ALA A 142 3.77 20.69 11.42
C ALA A 142 3.73 19.18 11.12
N LEU A 143 4.89 18.57 10.85
CA LEU A 143 4.97 17.13 10.61
C LEU A 143 4.52 16.27 11.80
N PHE A 144 4.77 16.75 13.02
CA PHE A 144 4.29 16.12 14.25
C PHE A 144 2.74 16.09 14.33
N ASP A 145 2.05 16.98 13.63
CA ASP A 145 0.59 16.97 13.60
C ASP A 145 0.04 15.84 12.74
N LEU A 146 0.77 15.40 11.72
CA LEU A 146 0.44 14.16 11.01
C LEU A 146 0.74 12.92 11.86
N ASP A 147 1.77 12.95 12.71
CA ASP A 147 2.02 11.88 13.68
C ASP A 147 0.84 11.72 14.66
N VAL A 148 0.40 12.82 15.28
CA VAL A 148 -0.76 12.84 16.18
C VAL A 148 -2.05 12.45 15.44
N TYR A 149 -2.28 12.96 14.22
CA TYR A 149 -3.42 12.58 13.40
C TYR A 149 -3.46 11.06 13.14
N PHE A 150 -2.36 10.46 12.67
CA PHE A 150 -2.32 9.01 12.44
C PHE A 150 -2.48 8.21 13.75
N ALA A 151 -1.91 8.67 14.87
CA ALA A 151 -2.11 8.03 16.16
C ALA A 151 -3.60 8.04 16.58
N THR A 152 -4.34 9.15 16.38
CA THR A 152 -5.79 9.18 16.66
C THR A 152 -6.59 8.27 15.71
N ARG A 153 -6.14 8.09 14.46
CA ARG A 153 -6.73 7.13 13.50
C ARG A 153 -6.50 5.67 13.90
N VAL A 154 -5.33 5.33 14.45
CA VAL A 154 -5.08 4.00 15.06
C VAL A 154 -6.02 3.78 16.24
N ILE A 155 -6.11 4.73 17.18
CA ILE A 155 -6.98 4.61 18.36
C ILE A 155 -8.46 4.48 17.97
N ALA A 156 -8.89 5.16 16.90
CA ALA A 156 -10.24 4.98 16.34
C ALA A 156 -10.46 3.54 15.83
N ALA A 157 -9.51 3.00 15.05
CA ALA A 157 -9.57 1.66 14.50
C ALA A 157 -9.54 0.58 15.59
N ASP A 158 -8.62 0.68 16.56
CA ASP A 158 -8.49 -0.25 17.69
C ASP A 158 -9.76 -0.30 18.56
N ARG A 159 -10.49 0.83 18.65
CA ARG A 159 -11.78 0.93 19.36
C ARG A 159 -13.00 0.62 18.48
N GLY A 160 -12.79 0.20 17.23
CA GLY A 160 -13.86 -0.14 16.28
C GLY A 160 -14.77 1.04 15.88
N ARG A 161 -14.28 2.29 16.02
CA ARG A 161 -15.07 3.51 15.80
C ARG A 161 -15.23 3.80 14.30
N GLY A 162 -16.47 3.82 13.84
CA GLY A 162 -16.85 4.02 12.45
C GLY A 162 -16.96 5.50 12.02
N ARG A 163 -17.65 5.73 10.90
CA ARG A 163 -17.72 7.02 10.18
C ARG A 163 -18.21 8.21 11.01
N ASP A 164 -19.30 8.04 11.76
CA ASP A 164 -20.00 9.13 12.46
C ASP A 164 -19.71 9.18 13.97
N GLU A 165 -18.86 8.27 14.47
CA GLU A 165 -18.66 8.12 15.90
C GLU A 165 -17.59 9.09 16.43
N VAL A 166 -17.99 9.92 17.39
CA VAL A 166 -17.06 10.78 18.12
C VAL A 166 -16.15 9.90 18.96
N LEU A 167 -14.84 10.00 18.71
CA LEU A 167 -13.82 9.31 19.48
C LEU A 167 -13.61 10.04 20.81
N SER A 168 -14.39 9.66 21.83
CA SER A 168 -14.35 10.22 23.18
C SER A 168 -13.44 9.43 24.13
N GLY A 169 -13.03 10.07 25.23
CA GLY A 169 -12.24 9.41 26.28
C GLY A 169 -10.87 8.92 25.80
N VAL A 170 -10.22 9.68 24.91
CA VAL A 170 -8.84 9.40 24.49
C VAL A 170 -7.89 10.18 25.38
N SER A 171 -6.96 9.49 26.03
CA SER A 171 -5.96 10.19 26.84
C SER A 171 -4.76 10.66 26.02
N LEU A 172 -4.16 11.79 26.38
CA LEU A 172 -2.92 12.27 25.77
C LEU A 172 -1.79 11.24 25.90
N ARG A 173 -1.76 10.48 27.00
CA ARG A 173 -0.84 9.35 27.24
C ARG A 173 -1.09 8.14 26.34
N GLU A 174 -2.33 7.89 25.94
CA GLU A 174 -2.69 6.86 24.96
C GLU A 174 -2.22 7.24 23.55
N ILE A 175 -2.38 8.51 23.15
CA ILE A 175 -1.77 9.06 21.93
C ILE A 175 -0.24 8.88 21.99
N GLY A 176 0.40 9.24 23.12
CA GLY A 176 1.83 9.01 23.34
C GLY A 176 2.26 7.55 23.24
N ARG A 177 1.46 6.61 23.76
CA ARG A 177 1.72 5.17 23.69
C ARG A 177 1.69 4.66 22.24
N VAL A 178 0.71 5.10 21.46
CA VAL A 178 0.56 4.76 20.04
C VAL A 178 1.72 5.36 19.22
N LEU A 179 2.07 6.62 19.49
CA LEU A 179 3.29 7.29 19.00
C LEU A 179 4.60 6.61 19.44
N GLY A 180 4.55 5.58 20.29
CA GLY A 180 5.73 4.82 20.71
C GLY A 180 6.61 5.54 21.72
N VAL A 181 6.12 6.65 22.30
CA VAL A 181 6.83 7.42 23.32
C VAL A 181 6.77 6.65 24.65
N PRO A 182 7.91 6.26 25.24
CA PRO A 182 7.94 5.57 26.54
C PRO A 182 7.20 6.36 27.62
N ALA A 183 6.54 5.67 28.55
CA ALA A 183 5.76 6.33 29.61
C ALA A 183 6.58 7.34 30.44
N SER A 184 7.89 7.10 30.63
CA SER A 184 8.83 8.02 31.29
C SER A 184 9.13 9.31 30.51
N GLN A 185 8.85 9.33 29.21
CA GLN A 185 9.01 10.50 28.33
C GLN A 185 7.68 11.23 28.06
N GLN A 186 6.54 10.68 28.51
CA GLN A 186 5.22 11.32 28.42
C GLN A 186 5.03 12.37 29.52
N ASN A 187 5.97 13.31 29.59
CA ASN A 187 6.02 14.39 30.57
C ASN A 187 5.11 15.58 30.18
N GLY A 188 5.00 16.58 31.05
CA GLY A 188 4.16 17.77 30.78
C GLY A 188 4.61 18.64 29.58
N GLU A 189 5.81 18.46 29.03
CA GLU A 189 6.21 19.09 27.76
C GLU A 189 5.60 18.33 26.58
N PHE A 190 5.85 17.03 26.51
CA PHE A 190 5.25 16.16 25.49
C PHE A 190 3.71 16.25 25.43
N LEU A 191 3.04 16.25 26.59
CA LEU A 191 1.58 16.34 26.64
C LEU A 191 1.06 17.71 26.16
N ARG A 192 1.82 18.79 26.38
CA ARG A 192 1.51 20.12 25.80
C ARG A 192 1.73 20.15 24.30
N ASP A 193 2.76 19.49 23.78
CA ASP A 193 2.98 19.39 22.32
C ASP A 193 1.86 18.61 21.62
N VAL A 194 1.39 17.51 22.21
CA VAL A 194 0.21 16.77 21.71
C VAL A 194 -1.05 17.63 21.77
N MET A 195 -1.27 18.40 22.84
CA MET A 195 -2.42 19.31 22.90
C MET A 195 -2.33 20.43 21.85
N ALA A 196 -1.18 21.10 21.72
CA ALA A 196 -0.96 22.13 20.71
C ALA A 196 -1.10 21.58 19.27
N SER A 197 -0.78 20.30 19.07
CA SER A 197 -1.00 19.58 17.83
C SER A 197 -2.49 19.37 17.53
N LEU A 198 -3.25 18.91 18.52
CA LEU A 198 -4.71 18.77 18.44
C LEU A 198 -5.40 20.14 18.17
N ASP A 199 -4.94 21.21 18.81
CA ASP A 199 -5.41 22.58 18.58
C ASP A 199 -5.07 23.10 17.16
N ARG A 200 -3.88 22.77 16.62
CA ARG A 200 -3.54 23.06 15.22
C ARG A 200 -4.45 22.31 14.26
N LEU A 201 -4.62 21.00 14.45
CA LEU A 201 -5.47 20.14 13.62
C LEU A 201 -6.95 20.55 13.66
N SER A 202 -7.46 20.97 14.82
CA SER A 202 -8.84 21.46 14.97
C SER A 202 -9.06 22.87 14.43
N GLY A 203 -8.01 23.71 14.42
CA GLY A 203 -8.05 25.03 13.81
C GLY A 203 -7.85 25.01 12.29
N PHE A 204 -7.24 23.95 11.76
CA PHE A 204 -6.81 23.85 10.38
C PHE A 204 -7.98 23.62 9.41
N ARG A 205 -7.96 24.38 8.30
CA ARG A 205 -8.96 24.32 7.24
C ARG A 205 -8.28 24.27 5.88
N LEU A 206 -8.82 23.45 5.00
CA LEU A 206 -8.42 23.35 3.60
C LEU A 206 -9.58 23.90 2.75
N ALA A 207 -9.31 24.93 1.96
CA ALA A 207 -10.23 25.38 0.92
C ALA A 207 -9.72 24.93 -0.44
N THR A 208 -10.57 24.35 -1.26
CA THR A 208 -10.17 23.90 -2.60
C THR A 208 -11.32 24.04 -3.59
N ASP A 209 -10.98 24.18 -4.87
CA ASP A 209 -11.94 24.05 -5.97
C ASP A 209 -12.22 22.58 -6.35
N PHE A 210 -11.61 21.61 -5.66
CA PHE A 210 -11.94 20.19 -5.83
C PHE A 210 -13.32 19.84 -5.24
N ASP A 211 -14.19 19.29 -6.09
CA ASP A 211 -15.54 18.88 -5.72
C ASP A 211 -15.56 17.47 -5.10
N PHE A 212 -15.36 17.41 -3.78
CA PHE A 212 -15.47 16.17 -3.02
C PHE A 212 -16.88 15.53 -3.05
N ALA A 213 -17.95 16.18 -3.55
CA ALA A 213 -19.22 15.47 -3.74
C ALA A 213 -19.11 14.36 -4.81
N GLN A 214 -18.09 14.40 -5.67
CA GLN A 214 -17.77 13.31 -6.59
C GLN A 214 -17.18 12.08 -5.86
N VAL A 215 -16.61 12.28 -4.68
CA VAL A 215 -16.20 11.18 -3.79
C VAL A 215 -17.41 10.42 -3.25
N GLN A 216 -18.58 11.05 -3.11
CA GLN A 216 -19.84 10.33 -2.83
C GLN A 216 -20.16 9.29 -3.93
N ARG A 217 -19.84 9.60 -5.20
CA ARG A 217 -19.93 8.61 -6.30
C ARG A 217 -18.82 7.56 -6.24
N ALA A 218 -17.68 7.86 -5.63
CA ALA A 218 -16.67 6.85 -5.32
C ALA A 218 -17.18 5.88 -4.23
N VAL A 219 -18.02 6.32 -3.28
CA VAL A 219 -18.74 5.41 -2.37
C VAL A 219 -19.72 4.52 -3.16
N GLU A 220 -20.49 5.08 -4.11
CA GLU A 220 -21.33 4.28 -5.03
C GLU A 220 -20.51 3.29 -5.86
N ALA A 221 -19.31 3.68 -6.30
CA ALA A 221 -18.37 2.82 -7.02
C ALA A 221 -17.80 1.71 -6.13
N SER A 222 -17.49 2.01 -4.87
CA SER A 222 -17.07 1.01 -3.88
C SER A 222 -18.16 -0.03 -3.62
N ALA A 223 -19.44 0.34 -3.82
CA ALA A 223 -20.59 -0.55 -3.78
C ALA A 223 -20.87 -1.25 -5.12
N GLY A 224 -19.95 -1.19 -6.08
CA GLY A 224 -20.08 -1.80 -7.42
C GLY A 224 -21.05 -1.09 -8.36
N ARG A 225 -21.67 0.03 -7.96
CA ARG A 225 -22.68 0.76 -8.75
C ARG A 225 -22.09 1.78 -9.74
N ALA A 226 -20.78 2.02 -9.67
CA ALA A 226 -20.03 2.89 -10.57
C ALA A 226 -18.57 2.42 -10.70
N ARG A 227 -17.78 3.02 -11.60
CA ARG A 227 -16.32 2.80 -11.66
C ARG A 227 -15.61 3.64 -10.60
N PRO A 228 -14.57 3.12 -9.91
CA PRO A 228 -13.85 3.90 -8.91
C PRO A 228 -13.19 5.13 -9.54
N PHE A 229 -13.45 6.30 -8.96
CA PHE A 229 -12.86 7.56 -9.40
C PHE A 229 -11.42 7.66 -8.91
N LEU A 230 -10.48 7.23 -9.76
CA LEU A 230 -9.08 7.66 -9.63
C LEU A 230 -8.97 9.16 -9.98
N PRO A 231 -7.99 9.90 -9.42
CA PRO A 231 -7.79 11.32 -9.72
C PRO A 231 -7.61 11.62 -11.22
N GLU A 232 -7.12 10.66 -11.99
CA GLU A 232 -6.94 10.78 -13.44
C GLU A 232 -8.27 10.78 -14.22
N ALA A 233 -9.32 10.15 -13.66
CA ALA A 233 -10.67 10.06 -14.23
C ALA A 233 -11.57 11.27 -13.88
N LEU A 234 -11.05 12.25 -13.14
CA LEU A 234 -11.79 13.46 -12.78
C LEU A 234 -12.16 14.29 -14.03
N PRO A 235 -13.40 14.82 -14.11
CA PRO A 235 -13.82 15.64 -15.24
C PRO A 235 -12.99 16.93 -15.33
N ARG A 236 -12.46 17.24 -16.52
CA ARG A 236 -11.60 18.41 -16.82
C ARG A 236 -12.20 19.79 -16.46
N ARG A 237 -13.49 19.86 -16.12
CA ARG A 237 -14.17 21.09 -15.67
C ARG A 237 -14.78 20.87 -14.31
N VAL A 238 -14.08 21.26 -13.26
CA VAL A 238 -14.69 21.48 -11.94
C VAL A 238 -15.36 22.85 -11.95
N ARG A 239 -16.53 22.99 -11.32
CA ARG A 239 -17.17 24.30 -11.16
C ARG A 239 -16.40 25.06 -10.07
N PRO A 240 -16.08 26.36 -10.25
CA PRO A 240 -15.16 27.09 -9.36
C PRO A 240 -15.81 27.52 -8.03
N LYS A 241 -16.54 26.62 -7.36
CA LYS A 241 -16.98 26.80 -5.98
C LYS A 241 -15.84 26.35 -5.08
N ARG A 242 -15.34 27.25 -4.24
CA ARG A 242 -14.39 26.89 -3.18
C ARG A 242 -15.15 26.17 -2.07
N HIS A 243 -14.79 24.92 -1.81
CA HIS A 243 -15.31 24.11 -0.71
C HIS A 243 -14.33 24.16 0.46
N TRP A 244 -14.86 24.29 1.69
CA TRP A 244 -14.09 24.35 2.92
C TRP A 244 -14.21 23.04 3.69
N HIS A 245 -13.08 22.49 4.10
CA HIS A 245 -12.97 21.22 4.80
C HIS A 245 -12.10 21.37 6.04
N PHE A 246 -12.50 20.75 7.14
CA PHE A 246 -11.70 20.62 8.35
C PHE A 246 -10.96 19.28 8.31
N LEU A 247 -9.93 19.07 9.12
CA LEU A 247 -9.32 17.73 9.25
C LEU A 247 -10.01 16.93 10.36
N LEU A 248 -10.13 17.58 11.50
CA LEU A 248 -10.84 17.08 12.67
C LEU A 248 -11.45 18.25 13.44
N GLN A 249 -12.35 17.93 14.35
CA GLN A 249 -12.91 18.82 15.36
C GLN A 249 -12.59 18.20 16.72
N VAL A 250 -11.92 18.95 17.59
CA VAL A 250 -11.75 18.55 19.00
C VAL A 250 -12.79 19.26 19.86
N GLY A 251 -13.65 18.49 20.49
CA GLY A 251 -14.36 18.91 21.68
C GLY A 251 -13.46 18.70 22.90
N LEU A 252 -13.18 19.76 23.65
CA LEU A 252 -12.76 19.63 25.03
C LEU A 252 -14.02 19.39 25.87
N ASP A 253 -14.06 18.31 26.63
CA ASP A 253 -15.15 18.09 27.57
C ASP A 253 -14.91 18.99 28.77
N GLU A 254 -15.81 19.94 29.00
CA GLU A 254 -15.70 20.87 30.12
C GLU A 254 -16.04 20.22 31.47
N ALA A 255 -16.79 19.10 31.45
CA ALA A 255 -17.22 18.37 32.64
C ALA A 255 -16.18 17.37 33.18
N VAL A 256 -15.09 17.12 32.44
CA VAL A 256 -13.95 16.39 32.99
C VAL A 256 -13.13 17.35 33.86
N ASP A 257 -13.25 17.17 35.17
CA ASP A 257 -12.44 17.83 36.18
C ASP A 257 -10.95 17.72 35.80
N ALA A 258 -10.24 18.84 35.88
CA ALA A 258 -8.79 18.81 35.71
C ALA A 258 -8.16 17.95 36.81
N ASN A 259 -7.08 17.24 36.48
CA ASN A 259 -6.26 16.55 37.47
C ASN A 259 -5.77 17.53 38.55
N SER A 260 -5.25 16.99 39.66
CA SER A 260 -4.69 17.79 40.76
C SER A 260 -3.54 18.73 40.39
N ASP A 261 -2.96 18.58 39.18
CA ASP A 261 -1.93 19.46 38.60
C ASP A 261 -2.50 20.50 37.60
N GLY A 262 -3.82 20.56 37.44
CA GLY A 262 -4.52 21.44 36.49
C GLY A 262 -4.53 20.94 35.05
N THR A 263 -3.98 19.74 34.76
CA THR A 263 -3.98 19.20 33.40
C THR A 263 -5.26 18.42 33.09
N ARG A 264 -5.79 18.59 31.87
CA ARG A 264 -6.77 17.67 31.29
C ARG A 264 -6.01 16.59 30.52
N ASP A 265 -5.83 15.42 31.14
CA ASP A 265 -5.20 14.26 30.52
C ASP A 265 -6.05 13.61 29.41
N VAL A 266 -7.34 14.00 29.29
CA VAL A 266 -8.33 13.37 28.42
C VAL A 266 -8.90 14.38 27.43
N VAL A 267 -8.94 13.98 26.16
CA VAL A 267 -9.63 14.69 25.07
C VAL A 267 -11.11 14.31 25.11
N GLY A 268 -11.99 15.30 25.15
CA GLY A 268 -13.44 15.08 25.31
C GLY A 268 -14.06 14.30 24.16
N GLY A 269 -13.81 14.76 22.94
CA GLY A 269 -14.20 14.06 21.72
C GLY A 269 -13.41 14.51 20.51
N ILE A 270 -12.92 13.56 19.71
CA ILE A 270 -12.31 13.81 18.41
C ILE A 270 -13.30 13.35 17.33
N ARG A 271 -13.74 14.28 16.47
CA ARG A 271 -14.54 13.98 15.29
C ARG A 271 -13.72 14.24 14.04
N PHE A 272 -13.52 13.24 13.19
CA PHE A 272 -12.91 13.45 11.87
C PHE A 272 -13.93 14.12 10.93
N ASP A 273 -13.48 14.98 10.01
CA ASP A 273 -14.38 15.54 8.99
C ASP A 273 -14.85 14.41 8.06
N PRO A 274 -16.17 14.22 7.86
CA PRO A 274 -16.70 13.18 7.00
C PRO A 274 -16.10 13.17 5.60
N VAL A 275 -15.73 14.31 5.02
CA VAL A 275 -15.19 14.35 3.65
C VAL A 275 -13.95 13.46 3.46
N TRP A 276 -13.10 13.36 4.50
CA TRP A 276 -11.91 12.52 4.43
C TRP A 276 -12.31 11.06 4.59
N LEU A 277 -13.16 10.75 5.57
CA LEU A 277 -13.70 9.40 5.79
C LEU A 277 -14.38 8.88 4.52
N ASP A 278 -15.14 9.72 3.82
CA ASP A 278 -15.81 9.44 2.56
C ASP A 278 -14.80 9.20 1.43
N SER A 279 -13.69 9.94 1.39
CA SER A 279 -12.55 9.66 0.49
C SER A 279 -11.95 8.30 0.77
N VAL A 280 -11.86 7.90 2.04
CA VAL A 280 -11.30 6.61 2.45
C VAL A 280 -12.31 5.46 2.25
N ALA A 281 -13.61 5.72 2.34
CA ALA A 281 -14.69 4.77 2.05
C ALA A 281 -14.92 4.58 0.55
N GLY A 282 -14.72 5.63 -0.25
CA GLY A 282 -14.75 5.59 -1.71
C GLY A 282 -13.54 4.92 -2.38
N GLY A 283 -12.59 4.42 -1.60
CA GLY A 283 -11.39 3.73 -2.09
C GLY A 283 -10.25 4.65 -2.52
N ALA A 284 -10.40 5.98 -2.42
CA ALA A 284 -9.30 6.94 -2.53
C ALA A 284 -8.51 6.99 -1.22
N THR A 285 -7.92 5.84 -0.90
CA THR A 285 -7.24 5.54 0.37
C THR A 285 -5.75 5.40 0.17
N ALA A 286 -4.98 6.10 0.99
CA ALA A 286 -3.59 5.81 1.23
C ALA A 286 -3.44 4.99 2.50
N TRP A 287 -2.89 3.78 2.36
CA TRP A 287 -2.68 2.85 3.46
C TRP A 287 -1.30 3.09 4.07
N VAL A 288 -1.28 3.81 5.20
CA VAL A 288 -0.06 4.20 5.91
C VAL A 288 0.35 3.06 6.84
N ASP A 289 1.51 2.46 6.58
CA ASP A 289 2.17 1.57 7.53
C ASP A 289 2.65 2.41 8.71
N PHE A 290 1.81 2.55 9.74
CA PHE A 290 2.08 3.48 10.84
C PHE A 290 3.26 3.00 11.72
N ALA A 291 3.49 1.69 11.83
CA ALA A 291 4.65 1.14 12.52
C ALA A 291 5.95 1.54 11.82
N LEU A 292 6.00 1.45 10.48
CA LEU A 292 7.08 2.01 9.66
C LEU A 292 7.19 3.52 9.86
N TYR A 293 6.10 4.26 9.64
CA TYR A 293 6.09 5.72 9.64
C TYR A 293 6.60 6.30 10.97
N ARG A 294 6.23 5.68 12.08
CA ARG A 294 6.74 5.97 13.43
C ARG A 294 8.23 5.65 13.59
N ALA A 295 8.71 4.57 12.99
CA ALA A 295 10.12 4.18 13.03
C ALA A 295 11.04 5.11 12.20
N LEU A 296 10.47 5.85 11.23
CA LEU A 296 11.19 6.90 10.50
C LEU A 296 11.36 8.14 11.40
N SER A 297 12.41 8.19 12.23
CA SER A 297 12.66 9.35 13.11
C SER A 297 12.95 10.67 12.35
N ASP A 298 13.42 10.57 11.10
CA ASP A 298 13.81 11.72 10.29
C ASP A 298 12.63 12.31 9.49
N ARG A 299 12.49 13.64 9.56
CA ARG A 299 11.41 14.36 8.87
C ARG A 299 11.38 14.17 7.36
N TYR A 300 12.54 14.12 6.71
CA TYR A 300 12.63 13.94 5.25
C TYR A 300 12.35 12.49 4.86
N ALA A 301 12.68 11.52 5.71
CA ALA A 301 12.30 10.13 5.50
C ALA A 301 10.77 9.95 5.53
N LYS A 302 10.09 10.53 6.54
CA LYS A 302 8.62 10.57 6.62
C LYS A 302 7.99 11.23 5.39
N LEU A 303 8.51 12.40 4.99
CA LEU A 303 8.07 13.15 3.82
C LEU A 303 8.22 12.38 2.51
N LEU A 304 9.37 11.73 2.32
CA LEU A 304 9.68 10.96 1.12
C LEU A 304 8.82 9.69 1.05
N TYR A 305 8.58 9.00 2.17
CA TYR A 305 7.64 7.89 2.27
C TYR A 305 6.21 8.32 1.90
N GLN A 306 5.69 9.42 2.45
CA GLN A 306 4.36 9.95 2.07
C GLN A 306 4.28 10.35 0.59
N THR A 307 5.35 10.93 0.06
CA THR A 307 5.41 11.33 -1.36
C THR A 307 5.40 10.11 -2.27
N ALA A 308 6.16 9.08 -1.93
CA ALA A 308 6.15 7.80 -2.63
C ALA A 308 4.78 7.09 -2.50
N LEU A 309 4.15 7.10 -1.33
CA LEU A 309 2.83 6.51 -1.12
C LEU A 309 1.77 7.14 -2.05
N VAL A 310 1.72 8.48 -2.14
CA VAL A 310 0.82 9.13 -3.13
C VAL A 310 1.27 8.88 -4.56
N ARG A 311 2.57 8.86 -4.87
CA ARG A 311 3.06 8.59 -6.23
C ARG A 311 2.61 7.21 -6.72
N ILE A 312 2.63 6.16 -5.88
CA ILE A 312 2.26 4.80 -6.29
C ILE A 312 0.75 4.58 -6.40
N LEU A 313 -0.04 5.32 -5.61
CA LEU A 313 -1.51 5.34 -5.72
C LEU A 313 -1.97 6.18 -6.92
N ARG A 314 -1.25 7.26 -7.24
CA ARG A 314 -1.57 8.17 -8.35
C ARG A 314 -1.16 7.64 -9.72
N HIS A 315 -0.14 6.79 -9.81
CA HIS A 315 0.39 6.28 -11.07
C HIS A 315 0.42 4.75 -11.10
N PRO A 316 -0.65 4.10 -11.60
CA PRO A 316 -0.73 2.64 -11.71
C PRO A 316 0.36 2.00 -12.57
N MET A 317 1.05 2.76 -13.42
CA MET A 317 2.19 2.25 -14.19
C MET A 317 3.51 2.21 -13.39
N TRP A 318 3.60 2.95 -12.27
CA TRP A 318 4.80 2.89 -11.42
C TRP A 318 4.94 1.47 -10.84
N SER A 319 5.99 0.82 -11.32
CA SER A 319 6.32 -0.59 -11.12
C SER A 319 7.84 -0.72 -11.20
N ALA A 320 8.37 -1.92 -10.95
CA ALA A 320 9.79 -2.20 -11.17
C ALA A 320 10.26 -1.96 -12.62
N HIS A 321 9.33 -1.92 -13.59
CA HIS A 321 9.65 -1.73 -15.02
C HIS A 321 9.59 -0.25 -15.48
N GLU A 322 9.04 0.66 -14.66
CA GLU A 322 8.99 2.10 -14.96
C GLU A 322 9.41 2.88 -13.71
N PRO A 323 10.72 2.96 -13.40
CA PRO A 323 11.19 3.54 -12.15
C PRO A 323 10.97 5.07 -12.13
N TRP A 324 10.71 5.62 -10.94
CA TRP A 324 10.39 7.02 -10.78
C TRP A 324 11.67 7.87 -10.76
N GLU A 325 12.01 8.47 -11.90
CA GLU A 325 13.06 9.48 -11.98
C GLU A 325 12.54 10.85 -11.50
N VAL A 326 13.16 11.40 -10.46
CA VAL A 326 12.78 12.68 -9.86
C VAL A 326 13.99 13.52 -9.45
N SER A 327 13.89 14.83 -9.63
CA SER A 327 14.86 15.81 -9.14
C SER A 327 14.67 16.03 -7.64
N ILE A 328 15.75 15.93 -6.85
CA ILE A 328 15.70 16.24 -5.41
C ILE A 328 15.27 17.70 -5.19
N ASN A 329 15.64 18.61 -6.09
CA ASN A 329 15.23 20.02 -6.02
C ASN A 329 13.70 20.17 -6.20
N ASP A 330 13.08 19.34 -7.04
CA ASP A 330 11.63 19.40 -7.28
C ASP A 330 10.84 18.73 -6.14
N LEU A 331 11.38 17.69 -5.51
CA LEU A 331 10.86 17.17 -4.24
C LEU A 331 10.89 18.24 -3.14
N LEU A 332 12.05 18.89 -2.94
CA LEU A 332 12.21 19.93 -1.93
C LEU A 332 11.27 21.12 -2.16
N ARG A 333 11.10 21.56 -3.41
CA ARG A 333 10.09 22.57 -3.78
C ARG A 333 8.66 22.11 -3.51
N ALA A 334 8.31 20.86 -3.85
CA ALA A 334 6.99 20.28 -3.59
C ALA A 334 6.68 20.10 -2.10
N TRP A 335 7.71 20.14 -1.23
CA TRP A 335 7.59 20.12 0.23
C TRP A 335 7.68 21.53 0.86
N GLY A 336 7.68 22.60 0.06
CA GLY A 336 7.74 23.98 0.55
C GLY A 336 9.14 24.45 1.00
N VAL A 337 10.20 23.68 0.74
CA VAL A 337 11.56 24.00 1.20
C VAL A 337 12.17 25.10 0.33
N ALA A 338 12.07 26.36 0.78
CA ALA A 338 12.57 27.53 0.05
C ALA A 338 14.09 27.52 -0.20
N ASP A 339 14.87 26.96 0.73
CA ASP A 339 16.35 26.96 0.67
C ASP A 339 16.92 25.61 0.17
N VAL A 340 17.06 25.52 -1.16
CA VAL A 340 17.50 24.31 -1.88
C VAL A 340 19.04 24.21 -1.98
N ARG A 341 19.76 24.61 -0.92
CA ARG A 341 21.21 24.44 -0.77
C ARG A 341 21.64 22.97 -0.88
N THR A 342 22.88 22.75 -1.33
CA THR A 342 23.49 21.42 -1.51
C THR A 342 23.41 20.54 -0.26
N ARG A 343 23.53 21.13 0.94
CA ARG A 343 23.37 20.42 2.22
C ARG A 343 21.98 19.80 2.38
N THR A 344 20.93 20.52 1.98
CA THR A 344 19.54 20.06 2.02
C THR A 344 19.32 18.89 1.06
N ARG A 345 19.95 18.92 -0.13
CA ARG A 345 19.88 17.83 -1.11
C ARG A 345 20.51 16.54 -0.57
N ARG A 346 21.71 16.66 0.01
CA ARG A 346 22.41 15.53 0.65
C ARG A 346 21.58 14.91 1.76
N PHE A 347 20.95 15.73 2.62
CA PHE A 347 20.06 15.21 3.66
C PHE A 347 18.88 14.39 3.16
N VAL A 348 18.39 14.58 1.92
CA VAL A 348 17.34 13.72 1.33
C VAL A 348 17.94 12.41 0.79
N ALA A 349 19.05 12.49 0.06
CA ALA A 349 19.76 11.33 -0.46
C ALA A 349 20.21 10.37 0.67
N ASP A 350 20.71 10.93 1.79
CA ASP A 350 21.12 10.20 2.99
C ASP A 350 19.99 9.35 3.63
N LYS A 351 18.70 9.54 3.24
CA LYS A 351 17.56 8.74 3.73
C LYS A 351 17.18 7.59 2.80
N LEU A 352 17.66 7.57 1.56
CA LEU A 352 17.34 6.51 0.59
C LEU A 352 17.81 5.12 1.04
N PRO A 353 19.02 4.92 1.61
CA PRO A 353 19.43 3.63 2.16
C PRO A 353 18.50 3.12 3.27
N MET A 354 18.11 3.99 4.19
CA MET A 354 17.18 3.64 5.28
C MET A 354 15.82 3.22 4.73
N LEU A 355 15.27 3.97 3.77
CA LEU A 355 13.97 3.64 3.17
C LEU A 355 14.03 2.36 2.33
N GLN A 356 15.17 2.06 1.71
CA GLN A 356 15.41 0.78 1.03
C GLN A 356 15.49 -0.38 2.04
N GLU A 357 16.26 -0.25 3.12
CA GLU A 357 16.35 -1.23 4.20
C GLU A 357 14.99 -1.54 4.85
N LYS A 358 14.10 -0.53 4.94
CA LYS A 358 12.73 -0.71 5.42
C LYS A 358 11.74 -1.18 4.34
N GLY A 359 12.18 -1.56 3.14
CA GLY A 359 11.32 -2.09 2.07
C GLY A 359 10.40 -1.05 1.42
N VAL A 360 10.63 0.24 1.61
CA VAL A 360 9.88 1.32 0.92
C VAL A 360 10.33 1.42 -0.53
N PHE A 361 11.63 1.37 -0.79
CA PHE A 361 12.20 1.31 -2.13
C PHE A 361 12.85 -0.06 -2.34
N GLY A 362 12.71 -0.65 -3.52
CA GLY A 362 13.40 -1.91 -3.87
C GLY A 362 14.85 -1.62 -4.23
N ALA A 363 15.03 -0.64 -5.11
CA ALA A 363 16.32 -0.07 -5.47
C ALA A 363 16.21 1.45 -5.62
N TRP A 364 17.35 2.12 -5.53
CA TRP A 364 17.50 3.51 -5.94
C TRP A 364 18.88 3.72 -6.55
N ARG A 365 19.01 4.73 -7.41
CA ARG A 365 20.31 5.21 -7.91
C ARG A 365 20.29 6.70 -8.14
N GLU A 366 21.41 7.36 -7.87
CA GLU A 366 21.65 8.72 -8.35
C GLU A 366 21.98 8.71 -9.84
N VAL A 367 21.40 9.68 -10.56
CA VAL A 367 21.70 9.95 -11.96
C VAL A 367 22.29 11.36 -12.03
N PRO A 368 23.49 11.54 -12.61
CA PRO A 368 24.06 12.88 -12.81
C PRO A 368 23.18 13.67 -13.77
N GLY A 369 22.49 14.68 -13.25
CA GLY A 369 21.69 15.60 -14.06
C GLY A 369 22.58 16.56 -14.84
N ARG A 370 22.09 17.03 -16.00
CA ARG A 370 22.67 18.21 -16.65
C ARG A 370 22.31 19.46 -15.83
N GLY A 371 23.29 20.04 -15.15
CA GLY A 371 23.14 21.22 -14.29
C GLY A 371 22.96 20.88 -12.80
N ASP A 372 22.48 21.84 -12.00
CA ASP A 372 22.37 21.77 -10.53
C ASP A 372 21.36 20.73 -9.96
N GLY A 373 20.75 19.90 -10.82
CA GLY A 373 19.74 18.92 -10.44
C GLY A 373 20.33 17.55 -10.15
N HIS A 374 20.52 17.20 -8.88
CA HIS A 374 20.66 15.79 -8.50
C HIS A 374 19.32 15.08 -8.78
N ARG A 375 19.34 14.11 -9.70
CA ARG A 375 18.19 13.26 -10.00
C ARG A 375 18.39 11.90 -9.33
N VAL A 376 17.31 11.35 -8.78
CA VAL A 376 17.28 10.00 -8.24
C VAL A 376 16.25 9.19 -9.00
N VAL A 377 16.59 7.95 -9.30
CA VAL A 377 15.68 6.96 -9.90
C VAL A 377 15.28 6.01 -8.79
N LEU A 378 13.97 5.92 -8.52
CA LEU A 378 13.40 5.19 -7.39
C LEU A 378 12.50 4.04 -7.87
N GLU A 379 12.82 2.81 -7.46
CA GLU A 379 12.00 1.63 -7.70
C GLU A 379 11.13 1.33 -6.47
N PRO A 380 9.83 1.02 -6.65
CA PRO A 380 8.93 0.81 -5.53
C PRO A 380 9.27 -0.51 -4.82
N GLY A 381 9.47 -0.46 -3.51
CA GLY A 381 9.73 -1.64 -2.68
C GLY A 381 8.45 -2.36 -2.29
N GLU A 382 8.61 -3.52 -1.63
CA GLU A 382 7.53 -4.37 -1.15
C GLU A 382 6.43 -3.59 -0.40
N ARG A 383 6.78 -2.63 0.46
CA ARG A 383 5.79 -1.89 1.27
C ARG A 383 4.98 -0.88 0.48
N LEU A 384 5.56 -0.27 -0.57
CA LEU A 384 4.80 0.60 -1.46
C LEU A 384 3.89 -0.23 -2.37
N LEU A 385 4.42 -1.32 -2.94
CA LEU A 385 3.64 -2.26 -3.75
C LEU A 385 2.46 -2.82 -2.94
N ALA A 386 2.69 -3.22 -1.69
CA ALA A 386 1.65 -3.66 -0.77
C ALA A 386 0.66 -2.54 -0.42
N ALA A 387 1.11 -1.31 -0.12
CA ALA A 387 0.20 -0.18 0.08
C ALA A 387 -0.71 0.10 -1.14
N ARG A 388 -0.20 -0.16 -2.36
CA ARG A 388 -0.99 -0.13 -3.61
C ARG A 388 -1.97 -1.30 -3.72
N THR A 389 -1.66 -2.50 -3.22
CA THR A 389 -2.60 -3.64 -3.26
C THR A 389 -3.93 -3.34 -2.55
N TYR A 390 -3.91 -2.51 -1.51
CA TYR A 390 -5.12 -2.05 -0.83
C TYR A 390 -5.92 -0.94 -1.56
N THR A 391 -5.57 -0.58 -2.79
CA THR A 391 -6.35 0.41 -3.56
C THR A 391 -7.76 -0.12 -3.80
N GLY A 392 -8.78 0.55 -3.23
CA GLY A 392 -10.16 0.08 -3.29
C GLY A 392 -10.61 -0.85 -2.15
N VAL A 393 -9.76 -1.13 -1.15
CA VAL A 393 -10.19 -1.58 0.19
C VAL A 393 -10.74 -0.35 0.93
N ARG A 394 -11.89 -0.48 1.62
CA ARG A 394 -12.53 0.65 2.32
C ARG A 394 -11.88 0.85 3.69
N ALA A 395 -11.82 2.10 4.16
CA ALA A 395 -11.32 2.43 5.50
C ALA A 395 -11.99 1.70 6.66
N GLU A 396 -13.31 1.51 6.52
CA GLU A 396 -14.20 0.97 7.53
C GLU A 396 -14.33 -0.55 7.45
N GLU A 397 -13.58 -1.18 6.53
CA GLU A 397 -13.53 -2.64 6.46
C GLU A 397 -12.78 -3.20 7.66
N ARG A 398 -13.48 -4.07 8.39
CA ARG A 398 -12.88 -4.82 9.48
C ARG A 398 -11.67 -5.62 8.93
N PRO A 399 -10.57 -5.75 9.68
CA PRO A 399 -9.35 -6.42 9.21
C PRO A 399 -9.60 -7.81 8.62
N GLU A 400 -10.59 -8.55 9.13
CA GLU A 400 -10.98 -9.88 8.66
C GLU A 400 -11.58 -9.87 7.25
N LEU A 401 -12.29 -8.81 6.87
CA LEU A 401 -12.85 -8.64 5.53
C LEU A 401 -11.76 -8.11 4.57
N ALA A 402 -10.94 -7.17 5.04
CA ALA A 402 -9.83 -6.62 4.27
C ALA A 402 -8.84 -7.72 3.80
N ARG A 403 -8.45 -8.66 4.68
CA ARG A 403 -7.57 -9.79 4.30
C ARG A 403 -8.19 -10.72 3.25
N LEU A 404 -9.52 -10.90 3.27
CA LEU A 404 -10.22 -11.78 2.33
C LEU A 404 -10.30 -11.15 0.95
N VAL A 405 -10.68 -9.88 0.88
CA VAL A 405 -10.70 -9.10 -0.37
C VAL A 405 -9.29 -9.03 -0.97
N TRP A 406 -8.28 -8.72 -0.15
CA TRP A 406 -6.88 -8.71 -0.57
C TRP A 406 -6.42 -10.06 -1.13
N ALA A 407 -6.65 -11.15 -0.39
CA ALA A 407 -6.24 -12.49 -0.83
C ALA A 407 -6.96 -12.89 -2.14
N LEU A 408 -8.26 -12.59 -2.27
CA LEU A 408 -9.03 -12.81 -3.50
C LEU A 408 -8.46 -12.05 -4.71
N GLN A 409 -7.97 -10.83 -4.53
CA GLN A 409 -7.34 -10.07 -5.61
C GLN A 409 -5.92 -10.54 -5.96
N HIS A 410 -5.11 -10.92 -4.96
CA HIS A 410 -3.66 -11.09 -5.12
C HIS A 410 -3.16 -12.53 -5.23
N GLY A 411 -3.99 -13.53 -4.97
CA GLY A 411 -3.62 -14.93 -5.20
C GLY A 411 -3.59 -15.32 -6.68
N PRO A 412 -3.13 -16.55 -7.01
CA PRO A 412 -3.08 -17.07 -8.39
C PRO A 412 -4.42 -17.02 -9.13
N TRP A 413 -5.52 -16.97 -8.39
CA TRP A 413 -6.90 -16.86 -8.89
C TRP A 413 -7.32 -15.45 -9.34
N ARG A 414 -6.60 -14.37 -8.97
CA ARG A 414 -6.72 -12.99 -9.51
C ARG A 414 -8.16 -12.48 -9.72
N PHE A 415 -8.98 -12.41 -8.67
CA PHE A 415 -10.34 -11.89 -8.80
C PHE A 415 -10.33 -10.37 -9.03
N SER A 416 -11.31 -9.84 -9.77
CA SER A 416 -11.53 -8.40 -9.79
C SER A 416 -11.96 -7.88 -8.41
N LEU A 417 -11.73 -6.60 -8.11
CA LEU A 417 -12.12 -6.01 -6.82
C LEU A 417 -13.62 -6.21 -6.51
N ALA A 418 -14.49 -6.10 -7.52
CA ALA A 418 -15.93 -6.28 -7.34
C ALA A 418 -16.30 -7.74 -6.98
N GLU A 419 -15.67 -8.73 -7.64
CA GLU A 419 -15.88 -10.15 -7.32
C GLU A 419 -15.28 -10.49 -5.95
N ALA A 420 -14.06 -10.04 -5.66
CA ALA A 420 -13.39 -10.26 -4.39
C ALA A 420 -14.25 -9.77 -3.20
N ARG A 421 -14.85 -8.58 -3.34
CA ARG A 421 -15.82 -8.02 -2.39
C ARG A 421 -17.07 -8.86 -2.27
N TYR A 422 -17.72 -9.16 -3.40
CA TYR A 422 -18.95 -9.96 -3.41
C TYR A 422 -18.78 -11.28 -2.65
N TRP A 423 -17.69 -12.01 -2.90
CA TRP A 423 -17.45 -13.30 -2.24
C TRP A 423 -17.06 -13.18 -0.77
N ALA A 424 -16.25 -12.18 -0.42
CA ALA A 424 -15.83 -11.96 0.96
C ALA A 424 -16.97 -11.42 1.85
N GLU A 425 -17.86 -10.58 1.31
CA GLU A 425 -19.05 -10.06 2.00
C GLU A 425 -20.16 -11.13 2.10
N ALA A 426 -20.41 -11.92 1.05
CA ALA A 426 -21.51 -12.90 1.02
C ALA A 426 -21.35 -14.05 2.03
N ASN A 427 -20.13 -14.61 2.17
CA ASN A 427 -19.87 -15.65 3.17
C ASN A 427 -18.39 -15.64 3.63
N PRO A 428 -18.00 -14.75 4.56
CA PRO A 428 -16.59 -14.58 4.96
C PRO A 428 -15.98 -15.85 5.58
N ARG A 429 -16.80 -16.73 6.18
CA ARG A 429 -16.32 -18.00 6.76
C ARG A 429 -16.01 -19.05 5.70
N VAL A 430 -16.83 -19.16 4.65
CA VAL A 430 -16.53 -20.02 3.50
C VAL A 430 -15.36 -19.43 2.72
N ALA A 431 -15.33 -18.12 2.46
CA ALA A 431 -14.22 -17.46 1.78
C ALA A 431 -12.89 -17.69 2.49
N LEU A 432 -12.84 -17.54 3.82
CA LEU A 432 -11.63 -17.84 4.61
C LEU A 432 -11.18 -19.29 4.42
N ARG A 433 -12.10 -20.27 4.55
CA ARG A 433 -11.78 -21.69 4.38
C ARG A 433 -11.30 -22.02 2.97
N VAL A 434 -11.99 -21.55 1.94
CA VAL A 434 -11.59 -21.78 0.53
C VAL A 434 -10.21 -21.19 0.25
N LEU A 435 -9.92 -19.97 0.70
CA LEU A 435 -8.61 -19.33 0.51
C LEU A 435 -7.50 -20.02 1.30
N GLN A 436 -7.77 -20.42 2.54
CA GLN A 436 -6.85 -21.23 3.36
C GLN A 436 -6.48 -22.55 2.66
N ARG A 437 -7.46 -23.24 2.05
CA ARG A 437 -7.22 -24.47 1.28
C ARG A 437 -6.53 -24.17 -0.05
N ALA A 438 -6.87 -23.08 -0.73
CA ALA A 438 -6.23 -22.65 -1.96
C ALA A 438 -4.72 -22.43 -1.77
N VAL A 439 -4.31 -21.68 -0.73
CA VAL A 439 -2.90 -21.46 -0.40
C VAL A 439 -2.19 -22.77 -0.05
N TYR A 440 -2.80 -23.66 0.75
CA TYR A 440 -2.24 -25.00 1.00
C TYR A 440 -2.01 -25.79 -0.29
N LEU A 441 -3.00 -25.80 -1.20
CA LEU A 441 -2.92 -26.54 -2.46
C LEU A 441 -1.85 -25.95 -3.39
N CYS A 442 -1.69 -24.62 -3.43
CA CYS A 442 -0.57 -23.95 -4.11
C CYS A 442 0.79 -24.38 -3.53
N ASP A 443 0.94 -24.33 -2.19
CA ASP A 443 2.19 -24.65 -1.50
C ASP A 443 2.66 -26.09 -1.74
N VAL A 444 1.73 -27.05 -1.87
CA VAL A 444 2.05 -28.47 -2.16
C VAL A 444 2.11 -28.80 -3.66
N GLY A 445 2.10 -27.80 -4.54
CA GLY A 445 2.20 -27.99 -5.99
C GLY A 445 1.01 -28.72 -6.62
N TRP A 446 -0.17 -28.64 -6.01
CA TRP A 446 -1.40 -29.15 -6.63
C TRP A 446 -1.97 -28.10 -7.58
N GLU A 447 -2.33 -28.52 -8.79
CA GLU A 447 -2.96 -27.65 -9.79
C GLU A 447 -4.41 -28.09 -10.09
N PRO A 448 -5.37 -27.15 -10.18
CA PRO A 448 -6.73 -27.45 -10.58
C PRO A 448 -6.81 -27.79 -12.08
N LYS A 449 -7.70 -28.73 -12.43
CA LYS A 449 -7.93 -29.17 -13.84
C LYS A 449 -8.35 -28.05 -14.81
N SER A 450 -8.88 -26.94 -14.29
CA SER A 450 -9.37 -25.81 -15.08
C SER A 450 -8.47 -24.59 -14.87
N SER A 451 -8.75 -23.79 -13.84
CA SER A 451 -7.93 -22.66 -13.41
C SER A 451 -8.13 -22.41 -11.93
N TRP A 452 -7.17 -21.73 -11.30
CA TRP A 452 -7.32 -21.27 -9.91
C TRP A 452 -8.56 -20.38 -9.72
N SER A 453 -8.86 -19.52 -10.69
CA SER A 453 -10.03 -18.65 -10.63
C SER A 453 -11.35 -19.42 -10.74
N GLY A 454 -11.42 -20.45 -11.58
CA GLY A 454 -12.57 -21.35 -11.68
C GLY A 454 -12.77 -22.14 -10.39
N TRP A 455 -11.73 -22.86 -9.95
CA TRP A 455 -11.78 -23.70 -8.74
C TRP A 455 -12.19 -22.91 -7.49
N VAL A 456 -11.61 -21.73 -7.26
CA VAL A 456 -12.00 -20.87 -6.11
C VAL A 456 -13.45 -20.41 -6.25
N LYS A 457 -13.91 -20.00 -7.45
CA LYS A 457 -15.32 -19.58 -7.66
C LYS A 457 -16.30 -20.72 -7.40
N ASP A 458 -16.00 -21.93 -7.85
CA ASP A 458 -16.91 -23.06 -7.70
C ASP A 458 -16.95 -23.55 -6.25
N ALA A 459 -15.79 -23.62 -5.57
CA ALA A 459 -15.73 -23.88 -4.13
C ALA A 459 -16.50 -22.83 -3.29
N LEU A 460 -16.44 -21.55 -3.67
CA LEU A 460 -17.22 -20.50 -3.01
C LEU A 460 -18.73 -20.63 -3.25
N LYS A 461 -19.17 -21.01 -4.46
CA LYS A 461 -20.60 -21.26 -4.78
C LYS A 461 -21.18 -22.45 -4.04
N GLU A 462 -20.43 -23.55 -3.99
CA GLU A 462 -20.86 -24.82 -3.39
C GLU A 462 -20.86 -24.78 -1.85
N GLY A 463 -20.41 -23.68 -1.25
CA GLY A 463 -20.27 -23.57 0.21
C GLY A 463 -19.17 -24.46 0.77
N TYR A 464 -18.15 -24.77 -0.04
CA TYR A 464 -17.17 -25.85 0.13
C TYR A 464 -16.64 -25.97 1.56
N GLU A 465 -17.05 -27.05 2.22
CA GLU A 465 -16.49 -27.49 3.49
C GLU A 465 -15.47 -28.60 3.21
N PHE A 466 -14.20 -28.35 3.52
CA PHE A 466 -13.19 -29.40 3.56
C PHE A 466 -12.94 -29.81 5.00
N GLU A 467 -12.84 -31.10 5.25
CA GLU A 467 -12.31 -31.60 6.51
C GLU A 467 -10.82 -31.29 6.59
N PHE A 468 -10.38 -30.84 7.77
CA PHE A 468 -8.98 -30.57 8.06
C PHE A 468 -8.21 -31.89 8.19
N ASP A 469 -7.80 -32.44 7.05
CA ASP A 469 -7.00 -33.66 6.99
C ASP A 469 -5.67 -33.51 7.74
N ALA A 470 -5.09 -34.64 8.18
CA ALA A 470 -3.86 -34.63 8.99
C ALA A 470 -2.65 -34.00 8.28
N ARG A 471 -2.63 -33.96 6.93
CA ARG A 471 -1.56 -33.33 6.14
C ARG A 471 -1.69 -31.81 6.19
N TYR A 472 -2.92 -31.31 6.01
CA TYR A 472 -3.22 -29.88 6.18
C TYR A 472 -2.91 -29.42 7.61
N ALA A 473 -3.29 -30.20 8.63
CA ALA A 473 -3.00 -29.87 10.02
C ALA A 473 -1.48 -29.76 10.29
N ALA A 474 -0.69 -30.72 9.79
CA ALA A 474 0.76 -30.70 9.90
C ALA A 474 1.40 -29.52 9.14
N TRP A 475 0.93 -29.22 7.91
CA TRP A 475 1.38 -28.07 7.13
C TRP A 475 1.07 -26.74 7.83
N LEU A 476 -0.15 -26.59 8.38
CA LEU A 476 -0.58 -25.39 9.07
C LEU A 476 0.25 -25.14 10.33
N ASP A 477 0.51 -26.20 11.10
CA ASP A 477 1.33 -26.16 12.31
C ASP A 477 2.83 -25.91 12.02
N ALA A 478 3.33 -26.34 10.86
CA ALA A 478 4.67 -25.95 10.38
C ALA A 478 4.71 -24.45 10.03
N ARG A 479 3.74 -23.97 9.23
CA ARG A 479 3.63 -22.59 8.76
C ARG A 479 3.45 -21.59 9.91
N LEU A 480 2.54 -21.87 10.85
CA LEU A 480 2.27 -21.01 12.02
C LEU A 480 3.44 -20.94 13.02
N ARG A 481 4.32 -21.95 13.05
CA ARG A 481 5.53 -21.93 13.89
C ARG A 481 6.71 -21.18 13.26
N GLY A 482 6.55 -20.67 12.04
CA GLY A 482 7.58 -19.91 11.33
C GLY A 482 8.75 -20.76 10.84
N TYR A 483 8.57 -22.08 10.73
CA TYR A 483 9.55 -22.93 10.06
C TYR A 483 9.41 -22.79 8.54
N PRO A 484 10.53 -22.76 7.79
CA PRO A 484 10.46 -22.84 6.34
C PRO A 484 9.76 -24.14 5.93
N LEU A 485 8.76 -24.03 5.06
CA LEU A 485 8.08 -25.20 4.49
C LEU A 485 9.13 -26.08 3.79
N PRO A 486 9.28 -27.38 4.15
CA PRO A 486 10.34 -28.19 3.60
C PRO A 486 10.10 -28.45 2.10
N ALA A 487 11.06 -28.08 1.26
CA ALA A 487 10.95 -28.16 -0.21
C ALA A 487 10.83 -29.61 -0.78
N PHE A 488 10.85 -30.62 0.09
CA PHE A 488 10.83 -32.04 -0.25
C PHE A 488 9.50 -32.76 0.06
N VAL A 489 8.44 -32.03 0.44
CA VAL A 489 7.11 -32.62 0.63
C VAL A 489 6.44 -32.83 -0.74
N ASP A 490 6.86 -33.88 -1.48
CA ASP A 490 6.09 -34.41 -2.60
C ASP A 490 4.86 -35.16 -2.03
N PRO A 491 3.62 -34.62 -2.18
CA PRO A 491 2.43 -35.19 -1.56
C PRO A 491 2.01 -36.55 -2.16
N ARG A 492 2.65 -36.98 -3.25
CA ARG A 492 2.45 -38.28 -3.91
C ARG A 492 3.40 -39.36 -3.41
N ARG A 493 4.48 -39.02 -2.69
CA ARG A 493 5.53 -39.95 -2.26
C ARG A 493 5.57 -40.27 -0.76
N LEU A 494 4.80 -39.58 0.08
CA LEU A 494 4.67 -39.91 1.50
C LEU A 494 4.10 -41.32 1.69
N THR A 495 4.96 -42.26 2.05
CA THR A 495 4.59 -43.61 2.48
C THR A 495 4.07 -43.57 3.92
N ARG A 496 3.46 -44.68 4.37
CA ARG A 496 3.01 -44.82 5.75
C ARG A 496 4.16 -44.69 6.77
N GLY A 497 5.38 -45.09 6.40
CA GLY A 497 6.56 -45.02 7.28
C GLY A 497 7.06 -43.59 7.52
N ASP A 498 6.90 -42.68 6.55
CA ASP A 498 7.34 -41.29 6.67
C ASP A 498 6.48 -40.52 7.70
N ALA A 499 5.18 -40.85 7.76
CA ALA A 499 4.26 -40.36 8.79
C ALA A 499 4.57 -40.91 10.20
N GLU A 500 5.21 -42.08 10.29
CA GLU A 500 5.63 -42.69 11.56
C GLU A 500 6.94 -42.08 12.08
N GLN A 501 7.90 -41.74 11.21
CA GLN A 501 9.10 -40.99 11.61
C GLN A 501 8.79 -39.57 12.11
N LEU A 502 7.72 -38.94 11.63
CA LEU A 502 7.27 -37.61 12.06
C LEU A 502 6.42 -37.62 13.36
N GLY A 503 6.23 -38.78 14.00
CA GLY A 503 5.65 -38.88 15.34
C GLY A 503 4.13 -38.67 15.44
N LEU A 504 3.39 -38.86 14.35
CA LEU A 504 1.95 -38.53 14.25
C LEU A 504 0.97 -39.60 14.78
N THR A 505 1.43 -40.68 15.43
CA THR A 505 0.53 -41.70 16.01
C THR A 505 0.92 -42.14 17.43
N GLY A 506 -0.06 -42.16 18.34
CA GLY A 506 0.07 -42.64 19.72
C GLY A 506 -0.20 -44.15 19.85
N ARG A 507 0.67 -44.84 20.60
CA ARG A 507 0.72 -46.30 20.90
C ARG A 507 -0.19 -46.71 22.08
N PRO A 508 -0.29 -47.99 22.57
CA PRO A 508 0.56 -49.22 22.39
C PRO A 508 -0.21 -50.46 21.84
N ALA A 509 0.30 -51.69 21.67
CA ALA A 509 1.64 -52.31 21.42
C ALA A 509 1.41 -53.77 20.90
N ALA A 510 2.37 -54.45 20.26
CA ALA A 510 3.27 -55.48 20.85
C ALA A 510 4.46 -55.83 19.91
N ALA A 511 5.42 -56.62 20.38
CA ALA A 511 6.74 -56.85 19.74
C ALA A 511 6.80 -58.08 18.78
N PRO A 512 7.85 -58.21 17.93
CA PRO A 512 7.89 -59.14 16.78
C PRO A 512 8.78 -60.38 17.01
N PRO A 513 8.84 -61.32 16.04
CA PRO A 513 10.03 -62.11 15.78
C PRO A 513 10.90 -61.54 14.63
N SER A 514 12.17 -61.96 14.61
CA SER A 514 13.31 -61.38 13.88
C SER A 514 13.48 -61.87 12.42
N PRO A 515 14.42 -61.28 11.63
CA PRO A 515 14.49 -61.44 10.18
C PRO A 515 15.34 -62.63 9.70
N ALA A 516 15.05 -63.11 8.49
CA ALA A 516 16.03 -63.75 7.60
C ALA A 516 16.47 -62.68 6.57
N ALA A 517 17.68 -62.16 6.67
CA ALA A 517 18.92 -62.74 6.13
C ALA A 517 19.22 -62.17 4.74
N PHE A 518 20.10 -61.17 4.72
CA PHE A 518 20.83 -60.74 3.52
C PHE A 518 21.56 -61.94 2.90
N GLN A 519 21.52 -62.05 1.57
CA GLN A 519 22.63 -62.61 0.81
C GLN A 519 23.01 -61.62 -0.30
N PRO A 520 24.28 -61.19 -0.38
CA PRO A 520 24.79 -60.46 -1.53
C PRO A 520 25.28 -61.45 -2.60
N VAL A 521 25.07 -61.10 -3.87
CA VAL A 521 25.87 -61.64 -4.98
C VAL A 521 26.28 -60.45 -5.84
N SER A 522 27.59 -60.26 -5.96
CA SER A 522 28.20 -59.24 -6.81
C SER A 522 28.60 -59.80 -8.18
N ASP A 523 28.68 -58.90 -9.15
CA ASP A 523 29.56 -58.92 -10.34
C ASP A 523 29.45 -60.08 -11.36
N ALA A 524 29.07 -59.73 -12.60
CA ALA A 524 30.01 -59.54 -13.72
C ALA A 524 29.31 -59.26 -15.07
N GLY A 525 29.93 -58.47 -15.96
CA GLY A 525 29.49 -58.22 -17.36
C GLY A 525 29.03 -56.77 -17.60
N SER A 526 29.89 -55.77 -17.84
CA SER A 526 30.76 -55.50 -19.01
C SER A 526 30.08 -54.73 -20.15
N ASP A 527 30.68 -53.59 -20.49
CA ASP A 527 30.58 -52.78 -21.72
C ASP A 527 29.20 -52.38 -22.30
N ALA A 528 28.88 -51.08 -22.24
CA ALA A 528 29.05 -50.16 -23.38
C ALA A 528 28.50 -48.75 -23.06
N GLY A 529 29.03 -47.72 -23.75
CA GLY A 529 28.36 -46.41 -23.85
C GLY A 529 28.82 -45.32 -22.88
N SER A 530 29.89 -44.59 -23.25
CA SER A 530 30.25 -43.32 -22.61
C SER A 530 29.54 -42.16 -23.32
N GLU A 531 28.30 -41.86 -22.93
CA GLU A 531 27.64 -40.59 -23.29
C GLU A 531 27.67 -39.61 -22.12
N ALA A 532 28.20 -38.42 -22.37
CA ALA A 532 28.15 -37.32 -21.42
C ALA A 532 26.74 -36.70 -21.44
N VAL A 533 25.98 -36.91 -20.36
CA VAL A 533 24.68 -36.27 -20.18
C VAL A 533 24.90 -34.80 -19.81
N SER A 534 24.85 -33.93 -20.82
CA SER A 534 24.69 -32.49 -20.63
C SER A 534 23.31 -32.20 -20.05
N ASP A 535 23.28 -31.39 -18.99
CA ASP A 535 22.07 -30.95 -18.30
C ASP A 535 21.42 -29.79 -19.07
N ASP A 536 20.76 -30.11 -20.20
CA ASP A 536 20.07 -29.15 -21.07
C ASP A 536 18.55 -29.42 -21.06
N ALA A 537 17.91 -28.94 -19.99
CA ALA A 537 16.52 -29.22 -19.69
C ALA A 537 15.55 -28.39 -20.55
N LEU A 538 15.09 -29.00 -21.66
CA LEU A 538 13.78 -28.78 -22.30
C LEU A 538 13.24 -27.33 -22.23
N ALA A 539 13.85 -26.44 -23.02
CA ALA A 539 13.09 -25.30 -23.53
C ALA A 539 11.84 -25.83 -24.27
N PRO A 540 10.64 -25.24 -24.08
CA PRO A 540 9.47 -25.68 -24.82
C PRO A 540 9.74 -25.48 -26.31
N THR A 541 9.62 -26.57 -27.09
CA THR A 541 9.77 -26.52 -28.55
C THR A 541 8.69 -25.61 -29.12
N GLU A 542 9.04 -24.37 -29.41
CA GLU A 542 8.10 -23.38 -29.92
C GLU A 542 7.67 -23.79 -31.33
N GLU A 543 6.42 -24.23 -31.47
CA GLU A 543 5.86 -24.57 -32.77
C GLU A 543 5.95 -23.34 -33.69
N PRO A 544 6.50 -23.48 -34.91
CA PRO A 544 6.74 -22.34 -35.78
C PRO A 544 5.41 -21.69 -36.18
N GLU A 545 5.25 -20.41 -35.84
CA GLU A 545 4.03 -19.65 -36.12
C GLU A 545 3.75 -19.62 -37.62
N VAL A 546 2.62 -20.21 -38.02
CA VAL A 546 2.21 -20.28 -39.43
C VAL A 546 1.62 -18.93 -39.83
N PHE A 547 2.38 -18.16 -40.61
CA PHE A 547 1.92 -16.89 -41.15
C PHE A 547 1.03 -17.09 -42.36
N GLU A 548 -0.10 -16.37 -42.39
CA GLU A 548 -1.02 -16.33 -43.52
C GLU A 548 -0.35 -15.73 -44.78
N PRO A 549 -0.76 -16.13 -46.00
CA PRO A 549 -0.26 -15.56 -47.25
C PRO A 549 -0.79 -14.12 -47.54
N THR A 550 -1.51 -13.51 -46.59
CA THR A 550 -2.08 -12.16 -46.69
C THR A 550 -0.99 -11.07 -46.60
N LEU A 551 -1.31 -9.83 -46.97
CA LEU A 551 -0.39 -8.69 -46.75
C LEU A 551 -0.04 -8.56 -45.26
N TRP A 552 -1.03 -8.72 -44.37
CA TRP A 552 -0.82 -8.68 -42.93
C TRP A 552 0.06 -9.83 -42.43
N GLY A 553 -0.16 -11.06 -42.90
CA GLY A 553 0.69 -12.21 -42.55
C GLY A 553 2.15 -12.01 -42.96
N ARG A 554 2.42 -11.45 -44.15
CA ARG A 554 3.79 -11.09 -44.59
C ARG A 554 4.41 -9.98 -43.74
N VAL A 555 3.64 -8.95 -43.35
CA VAL A 555 4.10 -7.89 -42.44
C VAL A 555 4.38 -8.46 -41.04
N ARG A 556 3.53 -9.36 -40.53
CA ARG A 556 3.72 -10.06 -39.25
C ARG A 556 4.97 -10.92 -39.22
N ALA A 557 5.23 -11.70 -40.27
CA ALA A 557 6.45 -12.50 -40.40
C ALA A 557 7.70 -11.62 -40.32
N ARG A 558 7.67 -10.43 -40.97
CA ARG A 558 8.79 -9.49 -40.93
C ARG A 558 8.96 -8.84 -39.56
N LEU A 559 7.86 -8.44 -38.91
CA LEU A 559 7.89 -7.88 -37.54
C LEU A 559 8.35 -8.91 -36.50
N ALA A 560 8.01 -10.18 -36.65
CA ALA A 560 8.49 -11.26 -35.78
C ALA A 560 10.00 -11.48 -35.89
N ALA A 561 10.59 -11.25 -37.07
CA ALA A 561 12.03 -11.34 -37.30
C ALA A 561 12.81 -10.08 -36.91
N GLU A 562 12.17 -8.90 -36.87
CA GLU A 562 12.82 -7.62 -36.55
C GLU A 562 12.72 -7.21 -35.07
N LEU A 563 11.76 -7.75 -34.32
CA LEU A 563 11.48 -7.35 -32.94
C LEU A 563 11.88 -8.43 -31.93
N ASP A 564 12.07 -8.00 -30.69
CA ASP A 564 12.20 -8.92 -29.56
C ASP A 564 10.96 -9.84 -29.47
N PRO A 565 11.11 -11.17 -29.31
CA PRO A 565 10.00 -12.12 -29.33
C PRO A 565 8.91 -11.83 -28.29
N ARG A 566 9.28 -11.29 -27.11
CA ARG A 566 8.33 -10.94 -26.06
C ARG A 566 7.54 -9.69 -26.44
N VAL A 567 8.16 -8.70 -27.08
CA VAL A 567 7.46 -7.53 -27.63
C VAL A 567 6.48 -7.95 -28.73
N TYR A 568 6.89 -8.84 -29.64
CA TYR A 568 6.02 -9.35 -30.70
C TYR A 568 4.78 -10.08 -30.13
N ARG A 569 4.99 -11.06 -29.24
CA ARG A 569 3.89 -11.83 -28.63
C ARG A 569 2.93 -10.97 -27.81
N THR A 570 3.45 -10.01 -27.05
CA THR A 570 2.62 -9.17 -26.17
C THR A 570 1.70 -8.23 -26.96
N TRP A 571 2.15 -7.71 -28.11
CA TRP A 571 1.48 -6.58 -28.77
C TRP A 571 1.04 -6.81 -30.21
N LEU A 572 1.67 -7.70 -30.97
CA LEU A 572 1.46 -7.82 -32.41
C LEU A 572 0.85 -9.17 -32.82
N GLN A 573 1.16 -10.25 -32.09
CA GLN A 573 0.65 -11.59 -32.39
C GLN A 573 -0.88 -11.70 -32.26
N ALA A 574 -1.48 -10.94 -31.34
CA ALA A 574 -2.93 -10.93 -31.10
C ALA A 574 -3.73 -10.03 -32.07
N LEU A 575 -3.07 -9.28 -32.95
CA LEU A 575 -3.71 -8.39 -33.92
C LEU A 575 -4.31 -9.17 -35.09
N ARG A 576 -5.60 -8.95 -35.33
CA ARG A 576 -6.32 -9.48 -36.49
C ARG A 576 -6.38 -8.42 -37.60
N CYS A 577 -6.35 -8.84 -38.85
CA CYS A 577 -6.75 -7.97 -39.96
C CYS A 577 -8.25 -8.11 -40.16
N GLY A 578 -8.95 -7.03 -40.48
CA GLY A 578 -10.31 -7.13 -41.02
C GLY A 578 -10.32 -7.86 -42.37
N ASP A 579 -11.42 -8.54 -42.70
CA ASP A 579 -11.50 -9.43 -43.87
C ASP A 579 -11.30 -8.70 -45.22
N ASP A 580 -11.60 -7.39 -45.28
CA ASP A 580 -11.36 -6.55 -46.45
C ASP A 580 -10.14 -5.63 -46.23
N VAL A 581 -8.98 -6.03 -46.79
CA VAL A 581 -7.99 -5.04 -47.24
C VAL A 581 -8.61 -4.35 -48.45
N ASP A 582 -9.20 -3.19 -48.21
CA ASP A 582 -9.88 -2.36 -49.21
C ASP A 582 -8.85 -1.88 -50.25
N ALA A 583 -8.61 -2.72 -51.26
CA ALA A 583 -7.48 -2.62 -52.18
C ALA A 583 -7.53 -1.36 -53.06
N GLU A 584 -8.72 -0.75 -53.19
CA GLU A 584 -8.91 0.53 -53.87
C GLU A 584 -8.58 1.74 -52.97
N ARG A 585 -8.55 1.57 -51.65
CA ARG A 585 -8.26 2.66 -50.67
C ARG A 585 -6.86 2.62 -50.08
N GLY A 586 -6.22 1.46 -50.03
CA GLY A 586 -4.89 1.31 -49.43
C GLY A 586 -4.87 1.44 -47.90
N ASP A 587 -6.00 1.18 -47.23
CA ASP A 587 -6.12 1.20 -45.77
C ASP A 587 -6.01 -0.24 -45.22
N LEU A 588 -5.02 -0.49 -44.35
CA LEU A 588 -4.87 -1.74 -43.58
C LEU A 588 -5.54 -1.57 -42.21
N GLN A 589 -6.66 -2.26 -42.01
CA GLN A 589 -7.44 -2.22 -40.76
C GLN A 589 -7.02 -3.37 -39.83
N LEU A 590 -6.50 -3.01 -38.66
CA LEU A 590 -6.04 -3.95 -37.65
C LEU A 590 -6.89 -3.84 -36.38
N GLU A 591 -7.40 -4.97 -35.91
CA GLU A 591 -8.17 -5.07 -34.66
C GLU A 591 -7.27 -5.57 -33.53
N ALA A 592 -7.18 -4.77 -32.46
CA ALA A 592 -6.57 -5.14 -31.21
C ALA A 592 -7.60 -5.72 -30.22
N PRO A 593 -7.20 -6.65 -29.34
CA PRO A 593 -8.10 -7.32 -28.40
C PRO A 593 -8.84 -6.34 -27.46
N ASP A 594 -8.25 -5.18 -27.19
CA ASP A 594 -8.80 -4.14 -26.35
C ASP A 594 -8.34 -2.73 -26.80
N GLY A 595 -9.02 -1.69 -26.31
CA GLY A 595 -8.76 -0.31 -26.71
C GLY A 595 -7.43 0.29 -26.22
N PHE A 596 -6.84 -0.23 -25.13
CA PHE A 596 -5.53 0.20 -24.66
C PHE A 596 -4.42 -0.37 -25.54
N SER A 597 -4.54 -1.64 -25.92
CA SER A 597 -3.70 -2.26 -26.95
C SER A 597 -3.80 -1.49 -28.28
N ALA A 598 -5.01 -1.14 -28.72
CA ALA A 598 -5.21 -0.33 -29.94
C ALA A 598 -4.49 1.02 -29.89
N GLU A 599 -4.64 1.80 -28.81
CA GLU A 599 -3.98 3.10 -28.65
C GLU A 599 -2.45 2.96 -28.62
N TRP A 600 -1.93 1.98 -27.88
CA TRP A 600 -0.49 1.78 -27.72
C TRP A 600 0.18 1.37 -29.04
N ILE A 601 -0.41 0.41 -29.76
CA ILE A 601 0.05 -0.05 -31.07
C ILE A 601 -0.07 1.08 -32.09
N GLY A 602 -1.19 1.80 -32.10
CA GLY A 602 -1.42 3.00 -32.91
C GLY A 602 -0.37 4.11 -32.69
N LYS A 603 0.16 4.23 -31.47
CA LYS A 603 1.17 5.22 -31.09
C LYS A 603 2.61 4.77 -31.37
N LYS A 604 2.90 3.47 -31.30
CA LYS A 604 4.26 2.91 -31.30
C LYS A 604 4.65 2.15 -32.56
N PHE A 605 3.70 1.45 -33.20
CA PHE A 605 3.98 0.52 -34.30
C PHE A 605 3.28 0.87 -35.61
N ALA A 606 2.19 1.64 -35.60
CA ALA A 606 1.45 2.00 -36.82
C ALA A 606 2.35 2.54 -37.95
N ASP A 607 3.30 3.43 -37.61
CA ASP A 607 4.19 4.03 -38.60
C ASP A 607 5.18 2.99 -39.20
N ARG A 608 5.67 2.01 -38.41
CA ARG A 608 6.52 0.92 -38.91
C ARG A 608 5.72 -0.12 -39.71
N ILE A 609 4.50 -0.43 -39.27
CA ILE A 609 3.56 -1.30 -39.98
C ILE A 609 3.24 -0.69 -41.36
N ALA A 610 2.99 0.62 -41.44
CA ALA A 610 2.70 1.31 -42.70
C ALA A 610 3.87 1.23 -43.70
N VAL A 611 5.10 1.43 -43.22
CA VAL A 611 6.31 1.29 -44.04
C VAL A 611 6.46 -0.14 -44.56
N LEU A 612 6.39 -1.15 -43.69
CA LEU A 612 6.51 -2.56 -44.10
C LEU A 612 5.38 -3.00 -45.04
N ALA A 613 4.15 -2.55 -44.81
CA ALA A 613 3.01 -2.84 -45.68
C ALA A 613 3.18 -2.19 -47.06
N ALA A 614 3.76 -0.98 -47.13
CA ALA A 614 4.07 -0.33 -48.39
C ALA A 614 5.22 -1.01 -49.15
N GLU A 615 6.29 -1.42 -48.45
CA GLU A 615 7.41 -2.19 -49.02
C GLU A 615 6.94 -3.55 -49.60
N LEU A 616 6.05 -4.25 -48.89
CA LEU A 616 5.54 -5.58 -49.28
C LEU A 616 4.33 -5.56 -50.23
N GLY A 617 3.63 -4.43 -50.30
CA GLY A 617 2.46 -4.20 -51.14
C GLY A 617 2.74 -3.39 -52.43
N GLY A 618 3.86 -2.66 -52.49
CA GLY A 618 4.25 -1.85 -53.65
C GLY A 618 3.53 -0.50 -53.79
N ALA A 619 2.68 -0.13 -52.82
CA ALA A 619 1.93 1.13 -52.79
C ALA A 619 1.83 1.67 -51.36
N PRO A 620 1.71 2.99 -51.12
CA PRO A 620 1.60 3.54 -49.77
C PRO A 620 0.36 3.02 -49.03
N VAL A 621 0.56 2.38 -47.88
CA VAL A 621 -0.52 1.84 -47.04
C VAL A 621 -0.75 2.73 -45.82
N ARG A 622 -2.00 3.05 -45.53
CA ARG A 622 -2.43 3.70 -44.29
C ARG A 622 -2.77 2.64 -43.25
N VAL A 623 -2.39 2.83 -41.99
CA VAL A 623 -2.71 1.86 -40.93
C VAL A 623 -3.74 2.45 -39.98
N VAL A 624 -4.81 1.69 -39.79
CA VAL A 624 -5.90 1.99 -38.86
C VAL A 624 -5.90 0.91 -37.80
N VAL A 625 -5.73 1.30 -36.53
CA VAL A 625 -5.81 0.36 -35.40
C VAL A 625 -7.07 0.64 -34.61
N GLY A 626 -7.97 -0.34 -34.56
CA GLY A 626 -9.22 -0.30 -33.83
C GLY A 626 -9.29 -1.37 -32.73
N SER A 627 -10.42 -1.40 -32.03
CA SER A 627 -10.78 -2.47 -31.12
C SER A 627 -12.29 -2.69 -31.23
N PRO A 628 -12.83 -3.92 -31.10
CA PRO A 628 -14.27 -4.18 -31.22
C PRO A 628 -15.15 -3.39 -30.23
N ALA A 629 -14.56 -2.76 -29.21
CA ALA A 629 -15.25 -1.89 -28.24
C ALA A 629 -14.91 -0.39 -28.34
N GLY A 630 -14.13 0.06 -29.34
CA GLY A 630 -13.63 1.43 -29.41
C GLY A 630 -13.35 1.94 -30.83
N GLY A 631 -13.64 3.22 -31.07
CA GLY A 631 -13.46 3.85 -32.40
C GLY A 631 -12.01 3.86 -32.90
N PRO A 632 -11.78 3.88 -34.22
CA PRO A 632 -10.47 3.69 -34.83
C PRO A 632 -9.49 4.83 -34.57
N VAL A 633 -8.22 4.48 -34.33
CA VAL A 633 -7.08 5.41 -34.33
C VAL A 633 -6.37 5.32 -35.68
N ILE A 634 -6.24 6.45 -36.36
CA ILE A 634 -5.82 6.51 -37.77
C ILE A 634 -4.51 7.29 -37.92
N ARG A 635 -3.51 6.73 -38.61
CA ARG A 635 -2.27 7.43 -39.02
C ARG A 635 -1.90 7.15 -40.48
N ARG A 636 -1.18 8.07 -41.10
CA ARG A 636 -0.68 8.00 -42.48
C ARG A 636 0.85 8.13 -42.47
N ALA A 637 1.54 7.34 -43.28
CA ALA A 637 3.00 7.43 -43.40
C ALA A 637 3.44 8.82 -43.88
N ALA A 638 4.52 9.35 -43.28
CA ALA A 638 5.07 10.65 -43.65
C ALA A 638 5.90 10.52 -44.95
N GLY A 639 5.30 10.89 -46.07
CA GLY A 639 5.93 10.85 -47.39
C GLY A 639 5.02 11.46 -48.46
N GLY A 640 5.07 12.78 -48.61
CA GLY A 640 4.27 13.54 -49.56
C GLY A 640 4.41 15.04 -49.34
N GLU A 641 5.39 15.67 -49.97
CA GLU A 641 5.43 17.12 -50.13
C GLU A 641 4.41 17.53 -51.21
N GLU A 642 3.33 18.21 -50.81
CA GLU A 642 2.49 18.93 -51.77
C GLU A 642 3.14 20.28 -52.08
N GLY A 643 3.51 20.48 -53.34
CA GLY A 643 3.96 21.78 -53.84
C GLY A 643 2.83 22.81 -53.91
N PRO A 644 3.12 24.12 -53.84
CA PRO A 644 2.09 25.14 -53.77
C PRO A 644 1.38 25.35 -55.11
N GLY A 645 0.04 25.39 -55.06
CA GLY A 645 -0.87 25.86 -56.12
C GLY A 645 -1.86 26.86 -55.55
#